data_AF-A0A974ZM73-F1
#
_entry.id   AF-A0A974ZM73-F1
#
_cell.length_a   1.000
_cell.length_b   1.000
_cell.length_c   1.000
_cell.angle_alpha   90.00
_cell.angle_beta   90.00
_cell.angle_gamma   90.00
#
_symmetry.space_group_name_H-M   'P 1'
#
loop_
_entity.id
_entity.type
_entity.pdbx_description
1 polymer ?
#
loop_
_entity_poly.entity_id
_entity_poly.type
_entity_poly.pdbx_seq_one_letter_code
_entity_poly.pdbx_strand_id
1 'polypeptide(L)'
;MKFLQELEGALKSDERFVSQDGQLLKPRVRDAVSQLDAKLIRSLAASPLLKEHFFKTVDGITIFDQEKFMWVVSSKEFLPDSYTAYRNKIGLSADGRNLIAASSEVTLVWPYKDCVLEGGQDKDDEKRNEIFYNETLAPDEVTRLLAPKAFSNATRYTAQGEERVTEFNENENLIIKGNNLLVLSSLLERYEGKVKCIYIDPPYYFNATRAEDTFAYNSNFKKSTWLTFMENRLQVARRLLSPDGALFVQISDDGVAELHLLLKEVFGEENFLNKITVRTKSPSGFASVNAGVFETAEYVLAFGKEKRQWRYNTQYVATSWDSNYKYYVLNRTEAPDAWEIVRIYDYLAEQNGFTSLAKMRGQLGKAAVEEMAAEFALQHKDSVFRYTAISDKAGAQVVAAREASKKTRESIIAIERENQYTVYVHNGQELAFYSKKVREIDNELVPSMQVTNIWTDTPYEGIASEGGVKLKGGKKPEKLLQRIIALNTDPGDLVLDYHLGSGTTAAVAHKMGRRYIGIEQLDYGRNSPLVRLRKVIDGDKSGISKGVAWKGGGSFVYVELAKQGEQLMSELQDATTTDEVQAVLDQATERGLLRPSVLPDELAASASNFAELSFDDRKTTVAELIDKNRLYVNASEVEDADLGLSEADVEFTKFFYQKGK
;
A
#
# COMPACT_ATOMS: atom_id res chain seq x y z
N MET A 1 3.57 28.14 -59.25
CA MET A 1 5.01 28.48 -59.29
C MET A 1 5.30 29.94 -58.90
N LYS A 2 4.66 30.95 -59.50
CA LYS A 2 4.95 32.38 -59.22
C LYS A 2 4.86 32.78 -57.73
N PHE A 3 3.82 32.31 -57.03
CA PHE A 3 3.64 32.55 -55.59
C PHE A 3 4.76 31.97 -54.72
N LEU A 4 5.15 30.70 -54.94
CA LEU A 4 6.20 30.04 -54.15
C LEU A 4 7.56 30.69 -54.39
N GLN A 5 7.88 31.07 -55.62
CA GLN A 5 9.13 31.79 -55.93
C GLN A 5 9.20 33.17 -55.26
N GLU A 6 8.07 33.88 -55.22
CA GLU A 6 7.98 35.20 -54.59
C GLU A 6 8.07 35.10 -53.05
N LEU A 7 7.46 34.07 -52.47
CA LEU A 7 7.60 33.76 -51.04
C LEU A 7 9.03 33.35 -50.67
N GLU A 8 9.67 32.50 -51.48
CA GLU A 8 11.07 32.10 -51.27
C GLU A 8 12.00 33.30 -51.36
N GLY A 9 11.79 34.19 -52.34
CA GLY A 9 12.54 35.44 -52.49
C GLY A 9 12.36 36.37 -51.29
N ALA A 10 11.13 36.55 -50.82
CA ALA A 10 10.85 37.38 -49.63
C ALA A 10 11.56 36.84 -48.38
N LEU A 11 11.57 35.52 -48.17
CA LEU A 11 12.25 34.90 -47.04
C LEU A 11 13.78 34.95 -47.18
N LYS A 12 14.33 34.71 -48.37
CA LYS A 12 15.78 34.78 -48.63
C LYS A 12 16.35 36.18 -48.56
N SER A 13 15.51 37.22 -48.65
CA SER A 13 15.93 38.61 -48.47
C SER A 13 16.32 38.96 -47.03
N ASP A 14 15.95 38.12 -46.05
CA ASP A 14 16.38 38.27 -44.66
C ASP A 14 17.48 37.25 -44.34
N GLU A 15 18.72 37.72 -44.27
CA GLU A 15 19.91 36.89 -44.00
C GLU A 15 19.79 36.05 -42.72
N ARG A 16 18.94 36.47 -41.76
CA ARG A 16 18.63 35.68 -40.54
C ARG A 16 18.07 34.30 -40.88
N PHE A 17 17.32 34.19 -41.98
CA PHE A 17 16.62 32.99 -42.41
C PHE A 17 17.42 32.15 -43.41
N VAL A 18 18.66 32.51 -43.74
CA VAL A 18 19.48 31.82 -44.75
C VAL A 18 20.70 31.17 -44.10
N SER A 19 21.02 29.93 -44.49
CA SER A 19 22.22 29.20 -44.06
C SER A 19 23.47 29.71 -44.79
N GLN A 20 24.66 29.28 -44.36
CA GLN A 20 25.92 29.59 -45.06
C GLN A 20 25.93 29.07 -46.52
N ASP A 21 25.11 28.07 -46.83
CA ASP A 21 24.98 27.45 -48.16
C ASP A 21 23.80 28.02 -48.97
N GLY A 22 23.17 29.11 -48.52
CA GLY A 22 22.10 29.80 -49.25
C GLY A 22 20.70 29.16 -49.13
N GLN A 23 20.52 28.20 -48.22
CA GLN A 23 19.23 27.52 -48.00
C GLN A 23 18.42 28.17 -46.88
N LEU A 24 17.08 28.08 -46.97
CA LEU A 24 16.20 28.64 -45.95
C LEU A 24 16.20 27.80 -44.66
N LEU A 25 16.48 28.45 -43.53
CA LEU A 25 16.47 27.87 -42.20
C LEU A 25 15.05 27.87 -41.61
N LYS A 26 14.29 26.79 -41.88
CA LYS A 26 12.90 26.61 -41.45
C LYS A 26 12.64 26.90 -39.96
N PRO A 27 13.49 26.46 -38.99
CA PRO A 27 13.28 26.77 -37.58
C PRO A 27 13.26 28.28 -37.31
N ARG A 28 14.17 29.04 -37.94
CA ARG A 28 14.28 30.49 -37.72
C ARG A 28 13.11 31.27 -38.29
N VAL A 29 12.60 30.85 -39.46
CA VAL A 29 11.38 31.43 -40.04
C VAL A 29 10.18 31.15 -39.12
N ARG A 30 10.07 29.93 -38.58
CA ARG A 30 8.98 29.56 -37.66
C ARG A 30 9.04 30.36 -36.36
N ASP A 31 10.22 30.52 -35.78
CA ASP A 31 10.40 31.29 -34.54
C ASP A 31 10.00 32.77 -34.75
N ALA A 32 10.39 33.36 -35.88
CA ALA A 32 10.02 34.73 -36.24
C ALA A 32 8.50 34.89 -36.42
N VAL A 33 7.82 33.90 -36.98
CA VAL A 33 6.36 33.91 -37.14
C VAL A 33 5.65 33.79 -35.79
N SER A 34 6.11 32.90 -34.90
CA SER A 34 5.57 32.74 -33.54
C SER A 34 5.71 34.00 -32.67
N GLN A 35 6.71 34.84 -32.96
CA GLN A 35 6.97 36.09 -32.26
C GLN A 35 6.36 37.32 -32.95
N LEU A 36 5.57 37.14 -34.01
CA LEU A 36 5.03 38.23 -34.83
C LEU A 36 6.12 39.24 -35.28
N ASP A 37 7.27 38.72 -35.74
CA ASP A 37 8.43 39.54 -36.14
C ASP A 37 8.03 40.60 -37.16
N ALA A 38 8.14 41.87 -36.75
CA ALA A 38 7.67 43.00 -37.55
C ALA A 38 8.39 43.14 -38.90
N LYS A 39 9.66 42.70 -39.00
CA LYS A 39 10.45 42.78 -40.23
C LYS A 39 9.97 41.74 -41.25
N LEU A 40 9.73 40.50 -40.81
CA LEU A 40 9.12 39.46 -41.62
C LEU A 40 7.73 39.88 -42.11
N ILE A 41 6.84 40.30 -41.20
CA ILE A 41 5.47 40.68 -41.55
C ILE A 41 5.47 41.83 -42.55
N ARG A 42 6.33 42.84 -42.37
CA ARG A 42 6.48 43.96 -43.32
C ARG A 42 6.97 43.50 -44.69
N SER A 43 7.93 42.58 -44.73
CA SER A 43 8.44 42.01 -45.99
C SER A 43 7.36 41.26 -46.76
N LEU A 44 6.50 40.51 -46.07
CA LEU A 44 5.38 39.79 -46.68
C LEU A 44 4.29 40.75 -47.16
N ALA A 45 3.99 41.80 -46.39
CA ALA A 45 2.99 42.80 -46.75
C ALA A 45 3.43 43.71 -47.93
N ALA A 46 4.73 43.76 -48.25
CA ALA A 46 5.26 44.56 -49.35
C ALA A 46 4.98 43.95 -50.73
N SER A 47 4.78 42.64 -50.82
CA SER A 47 4.33 41.97 -52.05
C SER A 47 2.80 41.98 -52.10
N PRO A 48 2.16 42.55 -53.14
CA PRO A 48 0.71 42.48 -53.31
C PRO A 48 0.18 41.04 -53.32
N LEU A 49 0.94 40.12 -53.93
CA LEU A 49 0.56 38.71 -54.03
C LEU A 49 0.64 38.00 -52.66
N LEU A 50 1.73 38.18 -51.91
CA LEU A 50 1.85 37.58 -50.58
C LEU A 50 0.90 38.23 -49.58
N LYS A 51 0.62 39.53 -49.74
CA LYS A 51 -0.34 40.27 -48.91
C LYS A 51 -1.76 39.72 -49.08
N GLU A 52 -2.21 39.51 -50.32
CA GLU A 52 -3.51 38.90 -50.60
C GLU A 52 -3.65 37.49 -50.00
N HIS A 53 -2.56 36.71 -50.01
CA HIS A 53 -2.59 35.35 -49.53
C HIS A 53 -2.47 35.20 -48.01
N PHE A 54 -1.67 36.03 -47.34
CA PHE A 54 -1.35 35.87 -45.91
C PHE A 54 -1.95 36.94 -45.00
N PHE A 55 -2.71 37.89 -45.53
CA PHE A 55 -3.36 38.91 -44.72
C PHE A 55 -4.85 38.96 -45.02
N LYS A 56 -5.64 39.17 -43.96
CA LYS A 56 -7.09 39.34 -44.04
C LYS A 56 -7.45 40.72 -43.51
N THR A 57 -8.44 41.36 -44.12
CA THR A 57 -8.99 42.62 -43.59
C THR A 57 -10.31 42.31 -42.91
N VAL A 58 -10.41 42.64 -41.62
CA VAL A 58 -11.62 42.54 -40.81
C VAL A 58 -11.87 43.91 -40.20
N ASP A 59 -13.04 44.50 -40.47
CA ASP A 59 -13.43 45.83 -39.99
C ASP A 59 -12.37 46.94 -40.19
N GLY A 60 -11.71 46.94 -41.35
CA GLY A 60 -10.69 47.92 -41.71
C GLY A 60 -9.30 47.67 -41.11
N ILE A 61 -9.14 46.61 -40.31
CA ILE A 61 -7.85 46.20 -39.72
C ILE A 61 -7.25 45.05 -40.53
N THR A 62 -6.02 45.22 -41.00
CA THR A 62 -5.27 44.16 -41.70
C THR A 62 -4.57 43.26 -40.69
N ILE A 63 -4.97 41.99 -40.65
CA ILE A 63 -4.47 40.95 -39.74
C ILE A 63 -3.61 39.97 -40.53
N PHE A 64 -2.45 39.61 -39.98
CA PHE A 64 -1.58 38.57 -40.54
C PHE A 64 -2.10 37.17 -40.14
N ASP A 65 -2.36 36.33 -41.14
CA ASP A 65 -2.85 34.96 -40.97
C ASP A 65 -1.65 34.02 -40.70
N GLN A 66 -1.24 33.99 -39.43
CA GLN A 66 -0.10 33.24 -38.94
C GLN A 66 -0.22 31.73 -39.23
N GLU A 67 -1.41 31.17 -39.05
CA GLU A 67 -1.67 29.75 -39.28
C GLU A 67 -1.51 29.38 -40.75
N LYS A 68 -2.10 30.18 -41.65
CA LYS A 68 -1.99 29.97 -43.09
C LYS A 68 -0.55 30.13 -43.59
N PHE A 69 0.19 31.09 -43.05
CA PHE A 69 1.61 31.25 -43.37
C PHE A 69 2.44 30.04 -42.93
N MET A 70 2.25 29.59 -41.68
CA MET A 70 2.96 28.43 -41.13
C MET A 70 2.65 27.16 -41.90
N TRP A 71 1.42 27.01 -42.40
CA TRP A 71 1.03 25.91 -43.27
C TRP A 71 1.83 25.90 -44.58
N VAL A 72 1.91 27.04 -45.29
CA VAL A 72 2.66 27.14 -46.55
C VAL A 72 4.16 26.89 -46.32
N VAL A 73 4.77 27.50 -45.30
CA VAL A 73 6.19 27.30 -44.98
C VAL A 73 6.48 25.86 -44.53
N SER A 74 5.47 25.15 -44.02
CA SER A 74 5.58 23.75 -43.61
C SER A 74 5.32 22.76 -44.75
N SER A 75 4.80 23.22 -45.89
CA SER A 75 4.51 22.41 -47.08
C SER A 75 5.77 21.78 -47.67
N LYS A 76 5.66 20.49 -48.04
CA LYS A 76 6.71 19.75 -48.79
C LYS A 76 6.94 20.29 -50.20
N GLU A 77 5.98 21.02 -50.76
CA GLU A 77 6.08 21.65 -52.09
C GLU A 77 6.92 22.94 -52.06
N PHE A 78 7.06 23.57 -50.90
CA PHE A 78 7.81 24.82 -50.72
C PHE A 78 9.21 24.60 -50.11
N LEU A 79 9.32 23.75 -49.07
CA LEU A 79 10.60 23.44 -48.40
C LEU A 79 10.68 21.94 -48.09
N PRO A 80 11.25 21.12 -49.00
CA PRO A 80 11.37 19.68 -48.81
C PRO A 80 12.55 19.33 -47.89
N ASP A 81 12.28 18.88 -46.66
CA ASP A 81 13.27 18.25 -45.77
C ASP A 81 12.69 16.96 -45.15
N SER A 82 13.47 15.87 -45.28
CA SER A 82 13.37 14.58 -44.56
C SER A 82 12.07 13.76 -44.71
N TYR A 83 12.25 12.44 -44.89
CA TYR A 83 11.22 11.47 -45.30
C TYR A 83 10.09 11.18 -44.28
N THR A 84 10.02 11.87 -43.14
CA THR A 84 8.94 11.64 -42.16
C THR A 84 8.41 12.96 -41.58
N ALA A 85 7.07 13.08 -41.50
CA ALA A 85 6.39 14.23 -40.92
C ALA A 85 6.44 14.26 -39.38
N TYR A 86 6.98 13.21 -38.75
CA TYR A 86 6.96 12.98 -37.31
C TYR A 86 8.36 13.06 -36.72
N ARG A 87 8.54 13.90 -35.70
CA ARG A 87 9.81 14.14 -35.01
C ARG A 87 10.13 12.96 -34.08
N ASN A 88 10.95 11.98 -34.50
CA ASN A 88 11.49 10.87 -33.67
C ASN A 88 10.56 10.34 -32.56
N LYS A 89 9.26 10.28 -32.81
CA LYS A 89 8.23 9.83 -31.86
C LYS A 89 7.38 8.81 -32.60
N ILE A 90 7.32 7.60 -32.04
CA ILE A 90 6.41 6.55 -32.50
C ILE A 90 5.01 6.90 -31.96
N GLY A 91 3.99 6.89 -32.82
CA GLY A 91 2.61 7.16 -32.40
C GLY A 91 1.60 6.95 -33.53
N LEU A 92 0.32 6.86 -33.17
CA LEU A 92 -0.79 6.68 -34.09
C LEU A 92 -1.31 8.04 -34.57
N SER A 93 -1.78 8.12 -35.82
CA SER A 93 -2.30 9.32 -36.47
C SER A 93 -3.60 8.97 -37.18
N ALA A 94 -4.67 9.70 -36.91
CA ALA A 94 -5.99 9.42 -37.49
C ALA A 94 -6.10 9.94 -38.95
N ASP A 95 -5.44 11.07 -39.27
CA ASP A 95 -5.62 11.75 -40.57
C ASP A 95 -4.29 12.13 -41.26
N GLY A 96 -3.19 11.48 -40.87
CA GLY A 96 -1.86 11.72 -41.47
C GLY A 96 -1.24 13.09 -41.14
N ARG A 97 -1.82 13.85 -40.20
CA ARG A 97 -1.44 15.25 -39.92
C ARG A 97 -1.00 15.51 -38.48
N ASN A 98 -1.66 14.92 -37.48
CA ASN A 98 -1.34 15.07 -36.06
C ASN A 98 -1.26 13.70 -35.36
N LEU A 99 -0.40 13.57 -34.34
CA LEU A 99 -0.44 12.41 -33.45
C LEU A 99 -1.75 12.43 -32.67
N ILE A 100 -2.42 11.27 -32.56
CA ILE A 100 -3.65 11.10 -31.78
C ILE A 100 -3.47 11.57 -30.33
N ALA A 101 -2.26 11.39 -29.76
CA ALA A 101 -1.92 11.87 -28.42
C ALA A 101 -2.00 13.40 -28.22
N ALA A 102 -2.13 14.19 -29.29
CA ALA A 102 -2.33 15.63 -29.24
C ALA A 102 -3.79 16.05 -29.50
N SER A 103 -4.69 15.10 -29.75
CA SER A 103 -6.12 15.33 -29.94
C SER A 103 -6.87 15.03 -28.65
N SER A 104 -7.82 15.89 -28.29
CA SER A 104 -8.83 15.62 -27.26
C SER A 104 -10.04 14.86 -27.79
N GLU A 105 -10.12 14.64 -29.11
CA GLU A 105 -11.26 13.96 -29.76
C GLU A 105 -11.07 12.44 -29.88
N VAL A 106 -9.85 11.93 -29.63
CA VAL A 106 -9.53 10.52 -29.79
C VAL A 106 -8.71 10.05 -28.59
N THR A 107 -9.34 9.28 -27.71
CA THR A 107 -8.66 8.59 -26.59
C THR A 107 -8.23 7.21 -27.02
N LEU A 108 -6.93 6.92 -26.87
CA LEU A 108 -6.42 5.54 -26.96
C LEU A 108 -6.76 4.83 -25.65
N VAL A 109 -7.89 4.14 -25.64
CA VAL A 109 -8.28 3.27 -24.53
C VAL A 109 -7.57 1.95 -24.71
N TRP A 110 -6.68 1.58 -23.79
CA TRP A 110 -6.23 0.20 -23.68
C TRP A 110 -7.18 -0.52 -22.71
N PRO A 111 -8.06 -1.41 -23.21
CA PRO A 111 -8.90 -2.20 -22.33
C PRO A 111 -8.03 -2.86 -21.27
N TYR A 112 -8.41 -2.73 -20.00
CA TYR A 112 -7.74 -3.33 -18.83
C TYR A 112 -6.43 -2.68 -18.35
N LYS A 113 -5.85 -1.71 -19.08
CA LYS A 113 -4.62 -1.01 -18.66
C LYS A 113 -4.91 0.37 -18.05
N ASP A 114 -5.90 1.07 -18.58
CA ASP A 114 -6.31 2.41 -18.11
C ASP A 114 -7.54 2.33 -17.18
N CYS A 115 -7.84 1.14 -16.67
CA CYS A 115 -9.04 0.88 -15.88
C CYS A 115 -8.83 1.25 -14.41
N VAL A 116 -9.72 2.09 -13.89
CA VAL A 116 -9.91 2.20 -12.44
C VAL A 116 -10.97 1.18 -12.02
N LEU A 117 -10.81 0.57 -10.84
CA LEU A 117 -11.85 -0.27 -10.26
C LEU A 117 -12.28 0.26 -8.90
N GLU A 118 -13.55 0.63 -8.83
CA GLU A 118 -14.16 1.22 -7.66
C GLU A 118 -14.19 0.21 -6.51
N GLY A 119 -14.77 -0.98 -6.72
CA GLY A 119 -15.01 -1.92 -5.63
C GLY A 119 -15.96 -1.31 -4.62
N GLY A 120 -17.22 -1.11 -5.01
CA GLY A 120 -18.22 -0.36 -4.24
C GLY A 120 -19.27 -1.24 -3.56
N GLN A 121 -18.85 -2.17 -2.72
CA GLN A 121 -19.77 -2.92 -1.86
C GLN A 121 -19.84 -2.21 -0.50
N ASP A 122 -21.04 -1.99 0.02
CA ASP A 122 -21.30 -1.26 1.27
C ASP A 122 -21.96 -2.12 2.37
N LYS A 123 -22.59 -3.27 2.03
CA LYS A 123 -23.11 -4.25 3.00
C LYS A 123 -22.60 -5.68 2.79
N ASP A 124 -22.65 -6.46 3.86
CA ASP A 124 -22.12 -7.83 3.93
C ASP A 124 -22.91 -8.88 3.12
N ASP A 125 -24.19 -8.64 2.87
CA ASP A 125 -25.12 -9.57 2.22
C ASP A 125 -25.35 -9.29 0.73
N GLU A 126 -24.69 -8.26 0.19
CA GLU A 126 -24.91 -7.79 -1.17
C GLU A 126 -23.87 -8.33 -2.15
N LYS A 127 -24.33 -8.95 -3.25
CA LYS A 127 -23.47 -9.44 -4.34
C LYS A 127 -23.52 -8.46 -5.51
N ARG A 128 -22.48 -7.64 -5.68
CA ARG A 128 -22.36 -6.71 -6.81
C ARG A 128 -21.45 -7.29 -7.90
N ASN A 129 -21.89 -7.19 -9.16
CA ASN A 129 -21.00 -7.32 -10.31
C ASN A 129 -20.11 -6.08 -10.34
N GLU A 130 -18.79 -6.27 -10.30
CA GLU A 130 -17.85 -5.16 -10.21
C GLU A 130 -17.93 -4.25 -11.43
N ILE A 131 -18.07 -2.95 -11.17
CA ILE A 131 -18.05 -1.96 -12.22
C ILE A 131 -16.60 -1.65 -12.55
N PHE A 132 -16.20 -2.12 -13.74
CA PHE A 132 -14.98 -1.66 -14.37
C PHE A 132 -15.20 -0.27 -14.95
N TYR A 133 -14.33 0.68 -14.64
CA TYR A 133 -14.18 1.85 -15.49
C TYR A 133 -13.39 1.44 -16.74
N ASN A 134 -14.06 0.77 -17.68
CA ASN A 134 -13.54 0.47 -19.02
C ASN A 134 -14.23 1.33 -20.10
N GLU A 135 -14.97 2.34 -19.67
CA GLU A 135 -15.62 3.26 -20.58
C GLU A 135 -14.66 4.40 -20.87
N THR A 136 -14.75 4.96 -22.07
CA THR A 136 -13.95 6.10 -22.52
C THR A 136 -14.19 7.28 -21.59
N LEU A 137 -13.47 7.33 -20.48
CA LEU A 137 -13.43 8.49 -19.60
C LEU A 137 -12.71 9.58 -20.38
N ALA A 138 -13.36 10.73 -20.51
CA ALA A 138 -12.69 11.88 -21.07
C ALA A 138 -11.46 12.21 -20.17
N PRO A 139 -10.31 12.65 -20.73
CA PRO A 139 -9.10 12.87 -19.93
C PRO A 139 -9.29 13.78 -18.69
N ASP A 140 -10.29 14.66 -18.71
CA ASP A 140 -10.70 15.53 -17.62
C ASP A 140 -11.50 14.82 -16.50
N GLU A 141 -12.16 13.70 -16.80
CA GLU A 141 -12.90 12.86 -15.84
C GLU A 141 -11.95 12.06 -14.95
N VAL A 142 -10.84 11.54 -15.50
CA VAL A 142 -9.80 10.83 -14.74
C VAL A 142 -9.20 11.72 -13.63
N THR A 143 -9.08 13.02 -13.88
CA THR A 143 -8.60 13.99 -12.89
C THR A 143 -9.58 14.29 -11.76
N ARG A 144 -10.89 14.23 -12.00
CA ARG A 144 -11.91 14.50 -10.96
C ARG A 144 -12.14 13.30 -10.04
N LEU A 145 -12.12 12.09 -10.57
CA LEU A 145 -12.34 10.88 -9.76
C LEU A 145 -11.36 10.80 -8.59
N LEU A 146 -10.06 10.97 -8.85
CA LEU A 146 -9.00 10.90 -7.82
C LEU A 146 -8.71 12.24 -7.13
N ALA A 147 -9.48 13.29 -7.43
CA ALA A 147 -9.36 14.57 -6.73
C ALA A 147 -9.68 14.40 -5.22
N PRO A 148 -9.11 15.24 -4.34
CA PRO A 148 -9.43 15.19 -2.91
C PRO A 148 -10.94 15.30 -2.66
N LYS A 149 -11.46 14.43 -1.81
CA LYS A 149 -12.89 14.35 -1.48
C LYS A 149 -13.21 15.06 -0.17
N ALA A 150 -14.42 15.58 -0.06
CA ALA A 150 -14.93 16.15 1.17
C ALA A 150 -15.26 15.06 2.19
N PHE A 151 -15.18 15.42 3.47
CA PHE A 151 -15.52 14.53 4.58
C PHE A 151 -16.80 15.01 5.25
N SER A 152 -17.60 14.06 5.69
CA SER A 152 -18.76 14.29 6.53
C SER A 152 -18.65 13.47 7.81
N ASN A 153 -19.58 13.73 8.73
CA ASN A 153 -19.74 12.98 9.96
C ASN A 153 -18.48 12.96 10.88
N ALA A 154 -17.68 14.03 10.86
CA ALA A 154 -16.49 14.18 11.72
C ALA A 154 -16.81 14.10 13.22
N THR A 155 -16.38 12.99 13.85
CA THR A 155 -16.70 12.67 15.24
C THR A 155 -15.46 12.13 15.96
N ARG A 156 -15.06 12.76 17.07
CA ARG A 156 -13.97 12.30 17.93
C ARG A 156 -14.50 11.34 18.99
N TYR A 157 -13.79 10.23 19.15
CA TYR A 157 -14.04 9.18 20.12
C TYR A 157 -13.00 9.21 21.22
N THR A 158 -13.44 9.27 22.47
CA THR A 158 -12.59 9.30 23.67
C THR A 158 -13.17 8.40 24.76
N ALA A 159 -12.44 8.22 25.87
CA ALA A 159 -12.96 7.50 27.03
C ALA A 159 -14.14 8.22 27.71
N GLN A 160 -14.29 9.52 27.46
CA GLN A 160 -15.36 10.37 28.00
C GLN A 160 -16.63 10.35 27.13
N GLY A 161 -16.54 9.86 25.89
CA GLY A 161 -17.65 9.81 24.95
C GLY A 161 -17.28 10.27 23.53
N GLU A 162 -18.30 10.70 22.81
CA GLU A 162 -18.27 11.04 21.38
C GLU A 162 -18.62 12.51 21.20
N GLU A 163 -17.85 13.23 20.39
CA GLU A 163 -18.03 14.66 20.17
C GLU A 163 -17.90 15.00 18.67
N ARG A 164 -18.80 15.86 18.17
CA ARG A 164 -18.67 16.43 16.82
C ARG A 164 -17.49 17.39 16.76
N VAL A 165 -16.65 17.25 15.75
CA VAL A 165 -15.44 18.06 15.62
C VAL A 165 -15.35 18.72 14.25
N THR A 166 -14.82 19.94 14.23
CA THR A 166 -14.53 20.72 13.02
C THR A 166 -13.03 20.86 12.76
N GLU A 167 -12.20 20.36 13.68
CA GLU A 167 -10.75 20.42 13.61
C GLU A 167 -10.13 19.02 13.69
N PHE A 168 -8.99 18.83 13.02
CA PHE A 168 -8.25 17.57 13.00
C PHE A 168 -6.73 17.81 13.09
N ASN A 169 -6.12 17.39 14.20
CA ASN A 169 -4.68 17.49 14.41
C ASN A 169 -3.95 16.30 13.74
N GLU A 170 -2.76 16.56 13.17
CA GLU A 170 -1.93 15.51 12.55
C GLU A 170 -1.53 14.37 13.51
N ASN A 171 -1.54 14.60 14.81
CA ASN A 171 -1.20 13.59 15.81
C ASN A 171 -2.40 12.71 16.22
N GLU A 172 -3.60 12.99 15.72
CA GLU A 172 -4.79 12.19 15.99
C GLU A 172 -4.83 10.93 15.12
N ASN A 173 -5.47 9.88 15.65
CA ASN A 173 -5.78 8.68 14.89
C ASN A 173 -7.04 8.91 14.04
N LEU A 174 -7.13 8.28 12.89
CA LEU A 174 -8.19 8.53 11.92
C LEU A 174 -8.81 7.21 11.42
N ILE A 175 -10.14 7.15 11.42
CA ILE A 175 -10.93 6.09 10.78
C ILE A 175 -11.81 6.74 9.74
N ILE A 176 -11.72 6.26 8.50
CA ILE A 176 -12.44 6.83 7.36
C ILE A 176 -13.38 5.77 6.80
N LYS A 177 -14.67 6.07 6.73
CA LYS A 177 -15.63 5.25 6.00
C LYS A 177 -15.76 5.71 4.56
N GLY A 178 -15.57 4.78 3.62
CA GLY A 178 -15.76 5.05 2.20
C GLY A 178 -14.77 4.29 1.33
N ASN A 179 -14.88 4.53 0.02
CA ASN A 179 -14.06 3.82 -0.96
C ASN A 179 -12.56 4.05 -0.75
N ASN A 180 -11.83 2.96 -0.51
CA ASN A 180 -10.42 3.05 -0.15
C ASN A 180 -9.53 3.70 -1.22
N LEU A 181 -9.82 3.58 -2.52
CA LEU A 181 -9.04 4.25 -3.56
C LEU A 181 -9.22 5.78 -3.52
N LEU A 182 -10.46 6.24 -3.35
CA LEU A 182 -10.78 7.67 -3.26
C LEU A 182 -10.23 8.29 -1.98
N VAL A 183 -10.32 7.55 -0.86
CA VAL A 183 -9.73 7.96 0.40
C VAL A 183 -8.20 8.02 0.30
N LEU A 184 -7.53 6.98 -0.23
CA LEU A 184 -6.08 6.97 -0.41
C LEU A 184 -5.61 8.18 -1.24
N SER A 185 -6.31 8.50 -2.32
CA SER A 185 -6.01 9.66 -3.16
C SER A 185 -6.19 10.97 -2.41
N SER A 186 -7.27 11.09 -1.63
CA SER A 186 -7.55 12.25 -0.78
C SER A 186 -6.49 12.45 0.31
N LEU A 187 -5.96 11.37 0.89
CA LEU A 187 -4.92 11.44 1.91
C LEU A 187 -3.59 11.99 1.41
N LEU A 188 -3.32 11.97 0.10
CA LEU A 188 -2.06 12.46 -0.47
C LEU A 188 -1.79 13.92 -0.10
N GLU A 189 -2.82 14.78 -0.09
CA GLU A 189 -2.67 16.21 0.23
C GLU A 189 -2.02 16.46 1.61
N ARG A 190 -2.27 15.54 2.56
CA ARG A 190 -1.81 15.68 3.94
C ARG A 190 -0.69 14.70 4.32
N TYR A 191 -0.68 13.50 3.74
CA TYR A 191 0.15 12.37 4.19
C TYR A 191 1.10 11.79 3.15
N GLU A 192 1.24 12.39 1.97
CA GLU A 192 2.23 11.95 0.98
C GLU A 192 3.64 11.91 1.60
N GLY A 193 4.31 10.76 1.48
CA GLY A 193 5.65 10.53 2.04
C GLY A 193 5.73 10.42 3.57
N LYS A 194 4.61 10.26 4.30
CA LYS A 194 4.60 10.29 5.78
C LYS A 194 4.26 8.95 6.45
N VAL A 195 3.69 7.99 5.73
CA VAL A 195 3.25 6.71 6.31
C VAL A 195 4.45 5.80 6.50
N LYS A 196 4.66 5.29 7.72
CA LYS A 196 5.80 4.43 8.04
C LYS A 196 5.54 2.97 7.65
N CYS A 197 4.38 2.45 8.03
CA CYS A 197 4.00 1.07 7.78
C CYS A 197 2.62 1.01 7.15
N ILE A 198 2.50 0.26 6.06
CA ILE A 198 1.21 -0.13 5.51
C ILE A 198 1.07 -1.63 5.70
N TYR A 199 0.00 -2.07 6.34
CA TYR A 199 -0.43 -3.46 6.31
C TYR A 199 -1.80 -3.53 5.67
N ILE A 200 -1.99 -4.49 4.77
CA ILE A 200 -3.30 -4.78 4.19
C ILE A 200 -3.55 -6.28 4.08
N ASP A 201 -4.82 -6.61 4.29
CA ASP A 201 -5.42 -7.93 4.08
C ASP A 201 -6.51 -7.79 3.00
N PRO A 202 -6.11 -7.66 1.73
CA PRO A 202 -7.06 -7.44 0.63
C PRO A 202 -7.93 -8.69 0.41
N PRO A 203 -9.07 -8.56 -0.30
CA PRO A 203 -9.80 -9.74 -0.77
C PRO A 203 -8.88 -10.66 -1.57
N TYR A 204 -8.84 -11.95 -1.24
CA TYR A 204 -7.97 -12.90 -1.92
C TYR A 204 -8.55 -13.29 -3.28
N TYR A 205 -7.65 -13.50 -4.25
CA TYR A 205 -8.00 -14.20 -5.48
C TYR A 205 -7.97 -15.71 -5.25
N PHE A 206 -8.96 -16.43 -5.81
CA PHE A 206 -9.04 -17.87 -5.76
C PHE A 206 -9.23 -18.45 -7.17
N ASN A 207 -8.52 -19.54 -7.48
CA ASN A 207 -8.59 -20.16 -8.81
C ASN A 207 -9.92 -20.86 -9.09
N ALA A 208 -10.57 -21.36 -8.03
CA ALA A 208 -11.89 -21.97 -8.09
C ALA A 208 -12.91 -21.06 -7.41
N THR A 209 -14.11 -20.98 -7.99
CA THR A 209 -15.26 -20.34 -7.35
C THR A 209 -15.50 -21.02 -6.00
N ARG A 210 -15.33 -20.27 -4.91
CA ARG A 210 -15.66 -20.75 -3.57
C ARG A 210 -17.07 -20.30 -3.22
N ALA A 211 -17.84 -21.19 -2.59
CA ALA A 211 -19.07 -20.80 -1.92
C ALA A 211 -18.67 -19.93 -0.72
N GLU A 212 -18.74 -18.61 -0.93
CA GLU A 212 -18.55 -17.53 0.05
C GLU A 212 -17.57 -17.84 1.19
N ASP A 213 -16.35 -17.32 1.07
CA ASP A 213 -15.58 -17.05 2.27
C ASP A 213 -16.37 -16.07 3.15
N THR A 214 -16.24 -16.22 4.46
CA THR A 214 -16.90 -15.43 5.52
C THR A 214 -16.60 -13.92 5.53
N PHE A 215 -16.03 -13.38 4.44
CA PHE A 215 -15.82 -11.97 4.18
C PHE A 215 -16.53 -11.59 2.87
N ALA A 216 -17.35 -10.55 2.94
CA ALA A 216 -18.38 -10.26 1.96
C ALA A 216 -17.89 -9.70 0.61
N TYR A 217 -16.61 -9.38 0.45
CA TYR A 217 -16.08 -8.98 -0.86
C TYR A 217 -16.33 -10.08 -1.90
N ASN A 218 -16.69 -9.69 -3.12
CA ASN A 218 -16.92 -10.63 -4.24
C ASN A 218 -15.65 -11.46 -4.55
N SER A 219 -15.44 -12.58 -3.86
CA SER A 219 -14.23 -13.42 -3.95
C SER A 219 -14.05 -14.12 -5.30
N ASN A 220 -14.94 -13.87 -6.27
CA ASN A 220 -14.96 -14.47 -7.61
C ASN A 220 -14.51 -13.47 -8.70
N PHE A 221 -13.58 -12.57 -8.35
CA PHE A 221 -12.91 -11.72 -9.31
C PHE A 221 -12.31 -12.54 -10.47
N LYS A 222 -12.45 -12.04 -11.70
CA LYS A 222 -11.52 -12.47 -12.75
C LYS A 222 -10.13 -11.96 -12.37
N LYS A 223 -9.10 -12.75 -12.64
CA LYS A 223 -7.70 -12.42 -12.33
C LYS A 223 -7.30 -11.02 -12.77
N SER A 224 -7.68 -10.61 -13.97
CA SER A 224 -7.39 -9.27 -14.50
C SER A 224 -8.07 -8.16 -13.68
N THR A 225 -9.34 -8.35 -13.33
CA THR A 225 -10.11 -7.45 -12.45
C THR A 225 -9.40 -7.21 -11.12
N TRP A 226 -8.99 -8.31 -10.48
CA TRP A 226 -8.34 -8.27 -9.18
C TRP A 226 -6.99 -7.57 -9.23
N LEU A 227 -6.21 -7.83 -10.29
CA LEU A 227 -4.92 -7.16 -10.50
C LEU A 227 -5.09 -5.65 -10.71
N THR A 228 -6.04 -5.22 -11.55
CA THR A 228 -6.35 -3.80 -11.74
C THR A 228 -6.84 -3.15 -10.45
N PHE A 229 -7.70 -3.82 -9.68
CA PHE A 229 -8.15 -3.35 -8.37
C PHE A 229 -6.98 -3.11 -7.40
N MET A 230 -6.06 -4.06 -7.32
CA MET A 230 -4.87 -3.97 -6.48
C MET A 230 -3.89 -2.91 -6.97
N GLU A 231 -3.61 -2.86 -8.27
CA GLU A 231 -2.64 -1.94 -8.87
C GLU A 231 -2.96 -0.49 -8.54
N ASN A 232 -4.20 -0.05 -8.81
CA ASN A 232 -4.65 1.32 -8.58
C ASN A 232 -4.40 1.78 -7.13
N ARG A 233 -4.65 0.89 -6.16
CA ARG A 233 -4.45 1.17 -4.73
C ARG A 233 -2.98 1.15 -4.35
N LEU A 234 -2.23 0.17 -4.83
CA LEU A 234 -0.80 0.02 -4.55
C LEU A 234 0.02 1.21 -5.07
N GLN A 235 -0.33 1.77 -6.23
CA GLN A 235 0.32 2.95 -6.79
C GLN A 235 0.18 4.17 -5.85
N VAL A 236 -1.02 4.42 -5.33
CA VAL A 236 -1.27 5.52 -4.38
C VAL A 236 -0.64 5.22 -3.01
N ALA A 237 -0.80 4.00 -2.49
CA ALA A 237 -0.19 3.55 -1.24
C ALA A 237 1.33 3.73 -1.23
N ARG A 238 1.99 3.43 -2.37
CA ARG A 238 3.42 3.68 -2.53
C ARG A 238 3.78 5.15 -2.38
N ARG A 239 2.95 6.09 -2.83
CA ARG A 239 3.21 7.54 -2.66
C ARG A 239 3.05 8.00 -1.21
N LEU A 240 2.11 7.41 -0.47
CA LEU A 240 1.89 7.72 0.94
C LEU A 240 3.06 7.27 1.84
N LEU A 241 3.78 6.21 1.48
CA LEU A 241 4.91 5.71 2.26
C LEU A 241 6.07 6.71 2.34
N SER A 242 6.64 6.86 3.55
CA SER A 242 7.93 7.51 3.74
C SER A 242 9.05 6.74 3.03
N PRO A 243 10.17 7.39 2.66
CA PRO A 243 11.28 6.71 1.97
C PRO A 243 11.80 5.46 2.71
N ASP A 244 11.80 5.49 4.05
CA ASP A 244 12.23 4.42 4.93
C ASP A 244 11.08 3.52 5.44
N GLY A 245 9.89 3.67 4.88
CA GLY A 245 8.68 2.90 5.20
C GLY A 245 8.54 1.61 4.40
N ALA A 246 7.59 0.77 4.81
CA ALA A 246 7.33 -0.52 4.17
C ALA A 246 5.84 -0.88 4.07
N LEU A 247 5.52 -1.64 3.02
CA LEU A 247 4.25 -2.28 2.76
C LEU A 247 4.33 -3.78 3.09
N PHE A 248 3.29 -4.30 3.73
CA PHE A 248 3.07 -5.71 4.01
C PHE A 248 1.69 -6.11 3.49
N VAL A 249 1.63 -7.06 2.55
CA VAL A 249 0.38 -7.54 1.97
C VAL A 249 0.18 -9.01 2.28
N GLN A 250 -0.94 -9.35 2.92
CA GLN A 250 -1.29 -10.74 3.18
C GLN A 250 -2.04 -11.37 2.00
N ILE A 251 -1.75 -12.64 1.70
CA ILE A 251 -2.33 -13.37 0.56
C ILE A 251 -2.29 -14.89 0.75
N SER A 252 -3.24 -15.61 0.15
CA SER A 252 -3.25 -17.07 0.01
C SER A 252 -2.30 -17.58 -1.08
N ASP A 253 -2.19 -18.89 -1.24
CA ASP A 253 -1.36 -19.51 -2.29
C ASP A 253 -1.85 -19.20 -3.72
N ASP A 254 -3.17 -19.13 -3.93
CA ASP A 254 -3.79 -18.98 -5.27
C ASP A 254 -3.39 -17.69 -6.02
N GLY A 255 -3.08 -16.60 -5.30
CA GLY A 255 -2.77 -15.28 -5.90
C GLY A 255 -1.39 -14.72 -5.57
N VAL A 256 -0.54 -15.48 -4.85
CA VAL A 256 0.73 -14.96 -4.33
C VAL A 256 1.73 -14.61 -5.43
N ALA A 257 1.76 -15.37 -6.53
CA ALA A 257 2.75 -15.17 -7.60
C ALA A 257 2.46 -13.90 -8.39
N GLU A 258 1.19 -13.72 -8.76
CA GLU A 258 0.63 -12.58 -9.46
C GLU A 258 0.83 -11.29 -8.69
N LEU A 259 0.44 -11.29 -7.42
CA LEU A 259 0.59 -10.13 -6.55
C LEU A 259 2.05 -9.75 -6.35
N HIS A 260 2.93 -10.75 -6.24
CA HIS A 260 4.35 -10.49 -6.10
C HIS A 260 4.93 -9.84 -7.37
N LEU A 261 4.52 -10.28 -8.56
CA LEU A 261 4.92 -9.63 -9.82
C LEU A 261 4.40 -8.19 -9.89
N LEU A 262 3.12 -7.96 -9.57
CA LEU A 262 2.53 -6.63 -9.53
C LEU A 262 3.27 -5.69 -8.55
N LEU A 263 3.59 -6.19 -7.34
CA LEU A 263 4.35 -5.43 -6.36
C LEU A 263 5.76 -5.09 -6.86
N LYS A 264 6.45 -6.00 -7.56
CA LYS A 264 7.74 -5.70 -8.18
C LYS A 264 7.64 -4.61 -9.25
N GLU A 265 6.56 -4.58 -10.02
CA GLU A 265 6.30 -3.53 -11.00
C GLU A 265 6.05 -2.17 -10.33
N VAL A 266 5.17 -2.13 -9.33
CA VAL A 266 4.80 -0.87 -8.64
C VAL A 266 5.93 -0.34 -7.76
N PHE A 267 6.62 -1.21 -7.01
CA PHE A 267 7.64 -0.81 -6.04
C PHE A 267 9.08 -0.87 -6.56
N GLY A 268 9.34 -1.60 -7.63
CA GLY A 268 10.69 -1.95 -8.08
C GLY A 268 11.18 -3.25 -7.42
N GLU A 269 11.75 -4.15 -8.22
CA GLU A 269 12.23 -5.45 -7.75
C GLU A 269 13.34 -5.32 -6.68
N GLU A 270 14.17 -4.28 -6.78
CA GLU A 270 15.23 -3.98 -5.82
C GLU A 270 14.68 -3.66 -4.42
N ASN A 271 13.42 -3.27 -4.32
CA ASN A 271 12.77 -2.90 -3.06
C ASN A 271 12.05 -4.07 -2.37
N PHE A 272 12.11 -5.27 -2.94
CA PHE A 272 11.64 -6.48 -2.28
C PHE A 272 12.41 -6.76 -0.98
N LEU A 273 11.70 -6.90 0.13
CA LEU A 273 12.28 -7.16 1.45
C LEU A 273 12.27 -8.65 1.78
N ASN A 274 11.08 -9.26 1.78
CA ASN A 274 10.93 -10.67 2.14
C ASN A 274 9.57 -11.24 1.71
N LYS A 275 9.50 -12.57 1.59
CA LYS A 275 8.25 -13.33 1.54
C LYS A 275 8.18 -14.18 2.80
N ILE A 276 7.24 -13.84 3.66
CA ILE A 276 7.04 -14.49 4.96
C ILE A 276 5.94 -15.53 4.82
N THR A 277 6.20 -16.75 5.26
CA THR A 277 5.21 -17.83 5.34
C THR A 277 4.63 -17.85 6.75
N VAL A 278 3.31 -17.72 6.87
CA VAL A 278 2.58 -17.69 8.14
C VAL A 278 1.72 -18.93 8.24
N ARG A 279 1.91 -19.75 9.28
CA ARG A 279 1.03 -20.90 9.56
C ARG A 279 -0.31 -20.39 10.05
N THR A 280 -1.38 -20.70 9.31
CA THR A 280 -2.77 -20.31 9.62
C THR A 280 -3.63 -21.48 10.05
N LYS A 281 -3.20 -22.72 9.83
CA LYS A 281 -3.95 -23.93 10.17
C LYS A 281 -3.06 -25.03 10.73
N SER A 282 -3.59 -25.78 11.68
CA SER A 282 -3.00 -27.03 12.15
C SER A 282 -3.56 -28.23 11.36
N PRO A 283 -2.74 -29.25 11.04
CA PRO A 283 -3.21 -30.47 10.38
C PRO A 283 -4.04 -31.30 11.37
N SER A 284 -5.35 -31.04 11.44
CA SER A 284 -6.27 -31.76 12.33
C SER A 284 -7.69 -31.83 11.75
N GLY A 285 -8.41 -32.93 12.02
CA GLY A 285 -9.82 -33.12 11.65
C GLY A 285 -10.05 -33.66 10.24
N PHE A 286 -11.30 -33.55 9.74
CA PHE A 286 -11.72 -34.06 8.42
C PHE A 286 -10.97 -33.42 7.22
N ALA A 287 -10.29 -32.29 7.42
CA ALA A 287 -9.54 -31.59 6.37
C ALA A 287 -8.21 -32.28 6.03
N SER A 288 -7.66 -33.12 6.91
CA SER A 288 -6.44 -33.91 6.65
C SER A 288 -6.72 -35.23 5.91
N VAL A 289 -7.95 -35.44 5.42
CA VAL A 289 -8.39 -36.68 4.77
C VAL A 289 -8.10 -36.68 3.26
N ASN A 290 -7.85 -35.50 2.67
CA ASN A 290 -7.50 -35.38 1.25
C ASN A 290 -6.07 -35.91 0.98
N ALA A 291 -5.91 -36.68 -0.10
CA ALA A 291 -4.62 -37.18 -0.53
C ALA A 291 -3.75 -36.02 -1.08
N GLY A 292 -2.73 -35.60 -0.34
CA GLY A 292 -1.81 -34.53 -0.76
C GLY A 292 -1.10 -33.86 0.42
N VAL A 293 -0.25 -32.87 0.13
CA VAL A 293 0.33 -32.00 1.15
C VAL A 293 -0.75 -31.06 1.66
N PHE A 294 -0.99 -31.07 2.97
CA PHE A 294 -2.01 -30.23 3.59
C PHE A 294 -1.57 -28.76 3.61
N GLU A 295 -2.34 -27.89 2.94
CA GLU A 295 -2.07 -26.45 2.90
C GLU A 295 -2.38 -25.81 4.27
N THR A 296 -1.34 -25.31 4.92
CA THR A 296 -1.41 -24.75 6.29
C THR A 296 -0.96 -23.30 6.37
N ALA A 297 -0.57 -22.71 5.25
CA ALA A 297 0.14 -21.45 5.24
C ALA A 297 -0.55 -20.40 4.36
N GLU A 298 -0.45 -19.16 4.82
CA GLU A 298 -0.63 -17.96 4.01
C GLU A 298 0.72 -17.23 3.91
N TYR A 299 0.78 -16.21 3.08
CA TYR A 299 2.00 -15.46 2.83
C TYR A 299 1.81 -13.98 3.14
N VAL A 300 2.88 -13.33 3.61
CA VAL A 300 2.99 -11.87 3.68
C VAL A 300 4.13 -11.43 2.78
N LEU A 301 3.81 -10.64 1.76
CA LEU A 301 4.78 -10.03 0.86
C LEU A 301 5.19 -8.67 1.42
N ALA A 302 6.50 -8.48 1.65
CA ALA A 302 7.05 -7.25 2.23
C ALA A 302 7.90 -6.48 1.21
N PHE A 303 7.58 -5.20 1.02
CA PHE A 303 8.30 -4.28 0.12
C PHE A 303 8.61 -2.97 0.84
N GLY A 304 9.83 -2.47 0.68
CA GLY A 304 10.19 -1.13 1.15
C GLY A 304 9.76 -0.09 0.12
N LYS A 305 9.55 1.15 0.53
CA LYS A 305 9.47 2.26 -0.43
C LYS A 305 10.83 2.46 -1.11
N GLU A 306 11.89 2.53 -0.30
CA GLU A 306 13.28 2.47 -0.73
C GLU A 306 14.06 1.55 0.22
N LYS A 307 14.37 0.33 -0.22
CA LYS A 307 15.01 -0.70 0.62
C LYS A 307 16.34 -0.24 1.24
N ARG A 308 17.07 0.66 0.57
CA ARG A 308 18.33 1.21 1.09
C ARG A 308 18.14 2.11 2.31
N GLN A 309 16.98 2.75 2.44
CA GLN A 309 16.63 3.60 3.58
C GLN A 309 15.83 2.85 4.64
N TRP A 310 15.26 1.70 4.29
CA TRP A 310 14.44 0.89 5.18
C TRP A 310 15.16 0.53 6.48
N ARG A 311 14.55 0.89 7.60
CA ARG A 311 15.04 0.57 8.94
C ARG A 311 14.37 -0.68 9.47
N TYR A 312 15.18 -1.68 9.80
CA TYR A 312 14.71 -2.96 10.32
C TYR A 312 14.91 -3.05 11.83
N ASN A 313 13.80 -3.18 12.55
CA ASN A 313 13.80 -3.45 13.98
C ASN A 313 13.87 -4.97 14.20
N THR A 314 15.00 -5.44 14.72
CA THR A 314 15.25 -6.88 14.90
C THR A 314 14.27 -7.47 15.91
N GLN A 315 13.46 -8.43 15.45
CA GLN A 315 12.49 -9.12 16.28
C GLN A 315 13.02 -10.49 16.72
N TYR A 316 12.61 -10.91 17.92
CA TYR A 316 12.95 -12.20 18.50
C TYR A 316 11.69 -12.96 18.88
N VAL A 317 11.76 -14.29 18.86
CA VAL A 317 10.68 -15.19 19.28
C VAL A 317 11.22 -16.21 20.26
N ALA A 318 10.35 -16.65 21.17
CA ALA A 318 10.65 -17.71 22.10
C ALA A 318 11.00 -19.01 21.34
N THR A 319 11.92 -19.78 21.90
CA THR A 319 12.31 -21.09 21.37
C THR A 319 12.55 -22.07 22.52
N SER A 320 12.68 -23.35 22.21
CA SER A 320 13.09 -24.34 23.20
C SER A 320 14.57 -24.22 23.52
N TRP A 321 14.98 -24.82 24.63
CA TRP A 321 16.39 -24.89 24.99
C TRP A 321 17.21 -25.60 23.89
N ASP A 322 18.32 -24.98 23.50
CA ASP A 322 19.29 -25.56 22.58
C ASP A 322 20.25 -26.46 23.36
N SER A 323 20.05 -27.77 23.26
CA SER A 323 20.86 -28.80 23.94
C SER A 323 22.35 -28.78 23.59
N ASN A 324 22.80 -27.96 22.62
CA ASN A 324 24.22 -27.69 22.40
C ASN A 324 24.84 -26.84 23.52
N TYR A 325 24.05 -26.05 24.24
CA TYR A 325 24.47 -25.33 25.46
C TYR A 325 24.50 -26.29 26.64
N LYS A 326 25.51 -27.16 26.63
CA LYS A 326 25.65 -28.29 27.57
C LYS A 326 26.86 -28.20 28.49
N TYR A 327 27.64 -27.13 28.39
CA TYR A 327 28.80 -26.89 29.25
C TYR A 327 28.48 -25.80 30.26
N TYR A 328 29.04 -25.94 31.47
CA TYR A 328 28.81 -25.05 32.59
C TYR A 328 30.14 -24.73 33.27
N VAL A 329 30.40 -23.45 33.53
CA VAL A 329 31.54 -22.99 34.33
C VAL A 329 31.12 -22.93 35.80
N LEU A 330 31.75 -23.75 36.65
CA LEU A 330 31.42 -23.84 38.09
C LEU A 330 31.78 -22.55 38.85
N ASN A 331 32.94 -21.97 38.54
CA ASN A 331 33.58 -20.88 39.26
C ASN A 331 33.70 -19.61 38.39
N ARG A 332 32.57 -19.16 37.82
CA ARG A 332 32.51 -18.06 36.82
C ARG A 332 33.09 -16.72 37.28
N THR A 333 33.21 -16.51 38.59
CA THR A 333 33.78 -15.32 39.24
C THR A 333 35.31 -15.30 39.23
N GLU A 334 35.96 -16.44 39.05
CA GLU A 334 37.42 -16.55 38.97
C GLU A 334 37.94 -16.06 37.62
N ALA A 335 39.27 -15.91 37.52
CA ALA A 335 39.93 -15.58 36.27
C ALA A 335 39.67 -16.68 35.20
N PRO A 336 39.51 -16.32 33.91
CA PRO A 336 39.12 -17.28 32.87
C PRO A 336 40.04 -18.49 32.72
N ASP A 337 41.33 -18.32 32.98
CA ASP A 337 42.35 -19.38 32.96
C ASP A 337 42.20 -20.39 34.12
N ALA A 338 41.44 -20.06 35.16
CA ALA A 338 41.13 -20.92 36.30
C ALA A 338 39.73 -21.56 36.22
N TRP A 339 38.98 -21.35 35.13
CA TRP A 339 37.61 -21.85 35.04
C TRP A 339 37.51 -23.38 34.96
N GLU A 340 36.72 -23.95 35.85
CA GLU A 340 36.36 -25.36 35.88
C GLU A 340 35.10 -25.59 35.03
N ILE A 341 35.27 -26.32 33.93
CA ILE A 341 34.20 -26.61 32.96
C ILE A 341 33.70 -28.03 33.15
N VAL A 342 32.40 -28.16 33.41
CA VAL A 342 31.69 -29.45 33.48
C VAL A 342 30.59 -29.53 32.43
N ARG A 343 30.04 -30.73 32.19
CA ARG A 343 28.82 -30.90 31.41
C ARG A 343 27.61 -30.78 32.34
N ILE A 344 26.59 -30.02 31.93
CA ILE A 344 25.35 -29.81 32.71
C ILE A 344 24.73 -31.15 33.13
N TYR A 345 24.63 -32.10 32.21
CA TYR A 345 24.02 -33.40 32.50
C TYR A 345 24.78 -34.23 33.53
N ASP A 346 26.12 -34.16 33.54
CA ASP A 346 26.93 -34.89 34.52
C ASP A 346 26.81 -34.20 35.89
N TYR A 347 26.88 -32.87 35.90
CA TYR A 347 26.69 -32.06 37.09
C TYR A 347 25.31 -32.31 37.72
N LEU A 348 24.23 -32.25 36.93
CA LEU A 348 22.88 -32.52 37.41
C LEU A 348 22.71 -33.96 37.92
N ALA A 349 23.33 -34.96 37.28
CA ALA A 349 23.29 -36.33 37.77
C ALA A 349 23.94 -36.42 39.16
N GLU A 350 25.13 -35.85 39.33
CA GLU A 350 25.85 -35.83 40.61
C GLU A 350 25.07 -35.09 41.71
N GLN A 351 24.57 -33.88 41.41
CA GLN A 351 23.78 -33.08 42.36
C GLN A 351 22.47 -33.76 42.79
N ASN A 352 21.92 -34.65 41.96
CA ASN A 352 20.72 -35.43 42.27
C ASN A 352 21.05 -36.84 42.80
N GLY A 353 22.30 -37.11 43.20
CA GLY A 353 22.72 -38.37 43.82
C GLY A 353 22.84 -39.56 42.85
N PHE A 354 22.87 -39.32 41.55
CA PHE A 354 23.03 -40.36 40.54
C PHE A 354 24.49 -40.51 40.13
N THR A 355 24.95 -41.77 39.99
CA THR A 355 26.32 -42.04 39.55
C THR A 355 26.53 -41.81 38.04
N SER A 356 25.47 -41.64 37.26
CA SER A 356 25.55 -41.34 35.82
C SER A 356 24.23 -40.82 35.24
N LEU A 357 24.32 -40.08 34.13
CA LEU A 357 23.18 -39.63 33.34
C LEU A 357 22.25 -40.78 32.91
N ALA A 358 22.81 -41.96 32.62
CA ALA A 358 22.04 -43.12 32.21
C ALA A 358 21.10 -43.62 33.32
N LYS A 359 21.59 -43.65 34.57
CA LYS A 359 20.77 -44.02 35.73
C LYS A 359 19.69 -42.97 36.01
N MET A 360 20.07 -41.69 35.97
CA MET A 360 19.13 -40.57 36.13
C MET A 360 17.99 -40.64 35.11
N ARG A 361 18.30 -40.82 33.82
CA ARG A 361 17.30 -40.96 32.75
C ARG A 361 16.45 -42.23 32.89
N GLY A 362 17.04 -43.32 33.36
CA GLY A 362 16.30 -44.57 33.60
C GLY A 362 15.25 -44.42 34.70
N GLN A 363 15.52 -43.60 35.72
CA GLN A 363 14.61 -43.39 36.85
C GLN A 363 13.62 -42.22 36.64
N LEU A 364 14.08 -41.09 36.10
CA LEU A 364 13.27 -39.87 35.94
C LEU A 364 12.62 -39.75 34.56
N GLY A 365 13.11 -40.50 33.57
CA GLY A 365 12.70 -40.38 32.18
C GLY A 365 13.48 -39.27 31.43
N LYS A 366 13.64 -39.45 30.12
CA LYS A 366 14.45 -38.54 29.29
C LYS A 366 13.90 -37.10 29.28
N ALA A 367 12.58 -36.94 29.17
CA ALA A 367 11.94 -35.62 29.08
C ALA A 367 12.15 -34.78 30.34
N ALA A 368 11.96 -35.36 31.53
CA ALA A 368 12.18 -34.67 32.80
C ALA A 368 13.65 -34.22 32.94
N VAL A 369 14.61 -35.06 32.56
CA VAL A 369 16.04 -34.69 32.60
C VAL A 369 16.36 -33.55 31.61
N GLU A 370 15.71 -33.52 30.45
CA GLU A 370 15.87 -32.43 29.48
C GLU A 370 15.26 -31.12 30.00
N GLU A 371 14.11 -31.17 30.68
CA GLU A 371 13.47 -30.03 31.33
C GLU A 371 14.33 -29.46 32.47
N MET A 372 14.85 -30.33 33.36
CA MET A 372 15.80 -29.92 34.41
C MET A 372 17.04 -29.23 33.84
N ALA A 373 17.58 -29.73 32.73
CA ALA A 373 18.74 -29.13 32.08
C ALA A 373 18.40 -27.80 31.39
N ALA A 374 17.20 -27.65 30.82
CA ALA A 374 16.72 -26.41 30.25
C ALA A 374 16.53 -25.32 31.32
N GLU A 375 15.88 -25.66 32.45
CA GLU A 375 15.72 -24.76 33.60
C GLU A 375 17.07 -24.34 34.19
N PHE A 376 17.97 -25.30 34.40
CA PHE A 376 19.32 -25.03 34.87
C PHE A 376 20.06 -24.08 33.91
N ALA A 377 20.00 -24.34 32.60
CA ALA A 377 20.62 -23.48 31.61
C ALA A 377 20.08 -22.05 31.65
N LEU A 378 18.77 -21.87 31.84
CA LEU A 378 18.14 -20.56 31.93
C LEU A 378 18.55 -19.81 33.20
N GLN A 379 18.56 -20.49 34.36
CA GLN A 379 18.97 -19.92 35.64
C GLN A 379 20.47 -19.54 35.66
N HIS A 380 21.30 -20.33 35.00
CA HIS A 380 22.76 -20.15 34.94
C HIS A 380 23.25 -19.64 33.58
N LYS A 381 22.42 -18.86 32.87
CA LYS A 381 22.66 -18.42 31.48
C LYS A 381 24.02 -17.74 31.23
N ASP A 382 24.59 -17.08 32.24
CA ASP A 382 25.88 -16.37 32.15
C ASP A 382 27.10 -17.28 32.38
N SER A 383 26.87 -18.51 32.82
CA SER A 383 27.88 -19.54 33.07
C SER A 383 27.72 -20.76 32.16
N VAL A 384 26.54 -20.94 31.57
CA VAL A 384 26.25 -22.00 30.59
C VAL A 384 26.65 -21.56 29.19
N PHE A 385 27.34 -22.42 28.45
CA PHE A 385 27.86 -22.08 27.13
C PHE A 385 27.91 -23.29 26.18
N ARG A 386 28.20 -22.99 24.91
CA ARG A 386 28.59 -23.98 23.89
C ARG A 386 29.88 -23.56 23.21
N TYR A 387 30.64 -24.53 22.72
CA TYR A 387 31.78 -24.25 21.83
C TYR A 387 31.29 -23.90 20.43
N THR A 388 31.79 -22.81 19.86
CA THR A 388 31.53 -22.39 18.49
C THR A 388 32.83 -22.20 17.72
N ALA A 389 32.84 -22.60 16.45
CA ALA A 389 33.99 -22.36 15.58
C ALA A 389 34.21 -20.86 15.37
N ILE A 390 35.48 -20.44 15.37
CA ILE A 390 35.87 -19.05 15.06
C ILE A 390 36.26 -18.98 13.58
N SER A 391 35.51 -18.20 12.81
CA SER A 391 35.74 -17.99 11.37
C SER A 391 37.02 -17.21 11.09
N ASP A 392 37.65 -17.44 9.93
CA ASP A 392 38.78 -16.64 9.43
C ASP A 392 38.40 -15.18 9.12
N LYS A 393 37.10 -14.87 9.01
CA LYS A 393 36.58 -13.51 8.86
C LYS A 393 36.40 -12.77 10.19
N ALA A 394 36.71 -13.40 11.32
CA ALA A 394 36.64 -12.76 12.63
C ALA A 394 37.71 -11.65 12.75
N GLY A 395 37.57 -10.78 13.75
CA GLY A 395 38.56 -9.73 14.01
C GLY A 395 39.96 -10.30 14.25
N ALA A 396 41.00 -9.59 13.80
CA ALA A 396 42.38 -10.08 13.81
C ALA A 396 42.86 -10.59 15.18
N GLN A 397 42.47 -9.91 16.27
CA GLN A 397 42.78 -10.33 17.64
C GLN A 397 42.13 -11.68 18.01
N VAL A 398 40.89 -11.91 17.57
CA VAL A 398 40.16 -13.16 17.82
C VAL A 398 40.77 -14.32 17.04
N VAL A 399 41.20 -14.07 15.79
CA VAL A 399 41.91 -15.07 14.98
C VAL A 399 43.26 -15.41 15.60
N ALA A 400 44.02 -14.42 16.09
CA ALA A 400 45.28 -14.64 16.78
C ALA A 400 45.10 -15.48 18.07
N ALA A 401 44.10 -15.13 18.89
CA ALA A 401 43.76 -15.89 20.09
C ALA A 401 43.31 -17.32 19.79
N ARG A 402 42.58 -17.54 18.70
CA ARG A 402 42.22 -18.88 18.21
C ARG A 402 43.46 -19.74 17.96
N GLU A 403 44.44 -19.22 17.22
CA GLU A 403 45.67 -19.98 16.93
C GLU A 403 46.56 -20.16 18.15
N ALA A 404 46.60 -19.18 19.06
CA ALA A 404 47.31 -19.31 20.33
C ALA A 404 46.69 -20.38 21.23
N SER A 405 45.36 -20.36 21.39
CA SER A 405 44.62 -21.30 22.24
C SER A 405 44.71 -22.76 21.79
N LYS A 406 44.95 -23.03 20.49
CA LYS A 406 45.25 -24.39 20.00
C LYS A 406 46.57 -24.94 20.55
N LYS A 407 47.52 -24.07 20.89
CA LYS A 407 48.84 -24.42 21.42
C LYS A 407 48.81 -24.53 22.95
N THR A 408 47.99 -23.73 23.62
CA THR A 408 47.81 -23.73 25.08
C THR A 408 46.44 -24.32 25.45
N ARG A 409 46.32 -25.65 25.31
CA ARG A 409 45.04 -26.37 25.40
C ARG A 409 44.37 -26.35 26.77
N GLU A 410 45.07 -25.89 27.82
CA GLU A 410 44.55 -25.86 29.20
C GLU A 410 44.06 -24.47 29.62
N SER A 411 44.37 -23.42 28.85
CA SER A 411 44.07 -22.03 29.25
C SER A 411 42.97 -21.41 28.39
N ILE A 412 42.07 -20.66 29.02
CA ILE A 412 41.08 -19.83 28.31
C ILE A 412 41.64 -18.43 28.10
N ILE A 413 41.60 -17.95 26.86
CA ILE A 413 42.04 -16.60 26.50
C ILE A 413 40.82 -15.69 26.42
N ALA A 414 40.80 -14.62 27.22
CA ALA A 414 39.75 -13.59 27.17
C ALA A 414 40.18 -12.40 26.31
N ILE A 415 39.27 -11.90 25.49
CA ILE A 415 39.51 -10.78 24.57
C ILE A 415 38.44 -9.72 24.81
N GLU A 416 38.84 -8.64 25.46
CA GLU A 416 37.99 -7.48 25.68
C GLU A 416 38.08 -6.52 24.50
N ARG A 417 36.94 -6.00 24.08
CA ARG A 417 36.81 -5.10 22.93
C ARG A 417 35.88 -3.96 23.33
N GLU A 418 36.26 -2.72 23.03
CA GLU A 418 35.43 -1.56 23.36
C GLU A 418 34.01 -1.71 22.78
N ASN A 419 33.00 -1.47 23.64
CA ASN A 419 31.58 -1.57 23.31
C ASN A 419 31.13 -2.92 22.71
N GLN A 420 31.87 -4.00 22.95
CA GLN A 420 31.51 -5.36 22.53
C GLN A 420 31.64 -6.34 23.68
N TYR A 421 30.99 -7.51 23.54
CA TYR A 421 31.12 -8.58 24.51
C TYR A 421 32.53 -9.18 24.49
N THR A 422 33.00 -9.61 25.65
CA THR A 422 34.25 -10.34 25.83
C THR A 422 34.20 -11.70 25.14
N VAL A 423 35.14 -11.95 24.23
CA VAL A 423 35.27 -13.26 23.58
C VAL A 423 36.17 -14.13 24.43
N TYR A 424 35.68 -15.31 24.82
CA TYR A 424 36.48 -16.31 25.52
C TYR A 424 36.83 -17.43 24.53
N VAL A 425 38.10 -17.76 24.43
CA VAL A 425 38.62 -18.72 23.46
C VAL A 425 39.34 -19.87 24.17
N HIS A 426 38.93 -21.09 23.86
CA HIS A 426 39.52 -22.31 24.41
C HIS A 426 39.62 -23.38 23.32
N ASN A 427 40.79 -24.00 23.22
CA ASN A 427 41.13 -25.03 22.23
C ASN A 427 40.74 -24.64 20.78
N GLY A 428 40.95 -23.37 20.42
CA GLY A 428 40.63 -22.84 19.09
C GLY A 428 39.14 -22.61 18.80
N GLN A 429 38.29 -22.62 19.83
CA GLN A 429 36.85 -22.37 19.72
C GLN A 429 36.42 -21.24 20.68
N GLU A 430 35.36 -20.50 20.33
CA GLU A 430 34.74 -19.52 21.22
C GLU A 430 33.80 -20.22 22.21
N LEU A 431 33.80 -19.78 23.47
CA LEU A 431 32.75 -20.10 24.45
C LEU A 431 31.60 -19.11 24.26
N ALA A 432 30.57 -19.54 23.52
CA ALA A 432 29.36 -18.74 23.34
C ALA A 432 28.41 -18.99 24.52
N PHE A 433 28.28 -18.00 25.41
CA PHE A 433 27.39 -18.07 26.57
C PHE A 433 25.91 -17.99 26.21
N TYR A 434 25.09 -18.72 26.97
CA TYR A 434 23.66 -18.88 26.74
C TYR A 434 22.87 -17.59 26.97
N SER A 435 23.38 -16.68 27.79
CA SER A 435 22.79 -15.37 28.01
C SER A 435 22.57 -14.56 26.73
N LYS A 436 23.35 -14.79 25.66
CA LYS A 436 23.12 -14.21 24.33
C LYS A 436 21.86 -14.71 23.63
N LYS A 437 21.38 -15.90 24.01
CA LYS A 437 20.15 -16.53 23.50
C LYS A 437 18.95 -16.26 24.39
N VAL A 438 19.13 -15.73 25.59
CA VAL A 438 18.04 -15.49 26.53
C VAL A 438 17.61 -14.03 26.42
N ARG A 439 16.31 -13.78 26.23
CA ARG A 439 15.71 -12.45 26.14
C ARG A 439 14.41 -12.40 26.91
N GLU A 440 14.06 -11.20 27.36
CA GLU A 440 12.72 -10.96 27.87
C GLU A 440 11.76 -10.77 26.68
N ILE A 441 10.72 -11.60 26.62
CA ILE A 441 9.66 -11.56 25.62
C ILE A 441 8.33 -11.67 26.37
N ASP A 442 7.40 -10.75 26.15
CA ASP A 442 6.10 -10.69 26.83
C ASP A 442 6.19 -10.70 28.38
N ASN A 443 7.25 -10.07 28.93
CA ASN A 443 7.61 -10.03 30.37
C ASN A 443 8.08 -11.37 30.96
N GLU A 444 8.47 -12.33 30.12
CA GLU A 444 9.05 -13.60 30.53
C GLU A 444 10.47 -13.74 29.98
N LEU A 445 11.40 -14.17 30.84
CA LEU A 445 12.78 -14.44 30.43
C LEU A 445 12.84 -15.81 29.76
N VAL A 446 12.98 -15.83 28.44
CA VAL A 446 12.89 -17.06 27.64
C VAL A 446 14.12 -17.25 26.74
N PRO A 447 14.45 -18.50 26.39
CA PRO A 447 15.30 -18.77 25.25
C PRO A 447 14.67 -18.18 23.99
N SER A 448 15.48 -17.56 23.15
CA SER A 448 15.02 -16.82 22.00
C SER A 448 15.88 -17.05 20.76
N MET A 449 15.25 -16.86 19.61
CA MET A 449 15.92 -16.78 18.33
C MET A 449 15.41 -15.57 17.56
N GLN A 450 16.23 -15.07 16.63
CA GLN A 450 15.79 -14.02 15.72
C GLN A 450 14.66 -14.56 14.83
N VAL A 451 13.65 -13.74 14.59
CA VAL A 451 12.53 -14.06 13.69
C VAL A 451 13.06 -14.41 12.30
N THR A 452 12.57 -15.50 11.73
CA THR A 452 12.85 -15.93 10.35
C THR A 452 11.71 -15.50 9.43
N ASN A 453 11.74 -15.92 8.17
CA ASN A 453 10.61 -15.74 7.24
C ASN A 453 9.58 -16.89 7.33
N ILE A 454 9.64 -17.74 8.36
CA ILE A 454 8.67 -18.81 8.61
C ILE A 454 8.09 -18.61 10.01
N TRP A 455 6.83 -18.20 10.07
CA TRP A 455 6.13 -17.86 11.32
C TRP A 455 5.12 -18.93 11.66
N THR A 456 5.38 -19.67 12.73
CA THR A 456 4.50 -20.73 13.22
C THR A 456 3.91 -20.40 14.59
N ASP A 457 4.35 -19.31 15.23
CA ASP A 457 4.07 -18.94 16.61
C ASP A 457 3.07 -17.76 16.75
N THR A 458 2.37 -17.44 15.67
CA THR A 458 1.25 -16.49 15.60
C THR A 458 -0.05 -17.27 15.33
N PRO A 459 -0.59 -17.98 16.33
CA PRO A 459 -1.71 -18.91 16.11
C PRO A 459 -2.96 -18.19 15.63
N TYR A 460 -3.68 -18.82 14.71
CA TYR A 460 -5.03 -18.41 14.29
C TYR A 460 -6.11 -19.11 15.12
N GLU A 461 -5.73 -20.20 15.78
CA GLU A 461 -6.58 -20.91 16.73
C GLU A 461 -6.80 -20.08 18.00
N GLY A 462 -8.03 -20.02 18.50
CA GLY A 462 -8.36 -19.35 19.76
C GLY A 462 -8.55 -17.83 19.68
N ILE A 463 -8.37 -17.20 18.51
CA ILE A 463 -8.51 -15.73 18.35
C ILE A 463 -9.97 -15.25 18.34
N ALA A 464 -10.95 -16.15 18.46
CA ALA A 464 -12.38 -15.81 18.38
C ALA A 464 -12.81 -14.74 19.40
N SER A 465 -12.19 -14.70 20.58
CA SER A 465 -12.45 -13.71 21.63
C SER A 465 -11.70 -12.38 21.44
N GLU A 466 -10.69 -12.30 20.58
CA GLU A 466 -9.91 -11.08 20.36
C GLU A 466 -10.77 -9.92 19.82
N GLY A 467 -10.61 -8.74 20.42
CA GLY A 467 -11.34 -7.51 20.12
C GLY A 467 -12.85 -7.58 20.41
N GLY A 468 -13.34 -8.68 20.97
CA GLY A 468 -14.77 -8.96 21.10
C GLY A 468 -15.51 -8.99 19.75
N VAL A 469 -14.80 -9.36 18.68
CA VAL A 469 -15.31 -9.50 17.30
C VAL A 469 -15.65 -10.97 17.03
N LYS A 470 -16.89 -11.25 16.66
CA LYS A 470 -17.40 -12.60 16.34
C LYS A 470 -17.51 -12.79 14.84
N LEU A 471 -16.37 -12.92 14.18
CA LEU A 471 -16.29 -13.30 12.76
C LEU A 471 -15.91 -14.77 12.64
N LYS A 472 -16.53 -15.48 11.70
CA LYS A 472 -16.24 -16.90 11.42
C LYS A 472 -14.93 -17.09 10.62
N GLY A 473 -14.47 -16.05 9.91
CA GLY A 473 -13.19 -16.03 9.17
C GLY A 473 -12.75 -14.59 8.86
N GLY A 474 -11.58 -14.44 8.22
CA GLY A 474 -11.01 -13.14 7.82
C GLY A 474 -10.27 -12.37 8.92
N LYS A 475 -10.70 -12.48 10.19
CA LYS A 475 -10.01 -11.80 11.31
C LYS A 475 -8.57 -12.30 11.49
N LYS A 476 -7.62 -11.37 11.44
CA LYS A 476 -6.19 -11.63 11.64
C LYS A 476 -5.80 -11.58 13.14
N PRO A 477 -4.87 -12.43 13.63
CA PRO A 477 -4.43 -12.43 15.03
C PRO A 477 -3.70 -11.14 15.43
N GLU A 478 -4.00 -10.57 16.59
CA GLU A 478 -3.29 -9.36 17.05
C GLU A 478 -1.77 -9.56 17.16
N LYS A 479 -1.32 -10.76 17.55
CA LYS A 479 0.12 -11.10 17.66
C LYS A 479 0.84 -11.05 16.31
N LEU A 480 0.15 -11.39 15.21
CA LEU A 480 0.70 -11.28 13.86
C LEU A 480 0.96 -9.82 13.50
N LEU A 481 -0.06 -8.97 13.71
CA LEU A 481 0.03 -7.54 13.43
C LEU A 481 1.04 -6.84 14.33
N GLN A 482 1.13 -7.23 15.61
CA GLN A 482 2.12 -6.69 16.55
C GLN A 482 3.53 -6.90 16.00
N ARG A 483 3.83 -8.10 15.51
CA ARG A 483 5.12 -8.42 14.90
C ARG A 483 5.36 -7.58 13.65
N ILE A 484 4.41 -7.53 12.73
CA ILE A 484 4.54 -6.79 11.46
C ILE A 484 4.82 -5.31 11.73
N ILE A 485 4.00 -4.68 12.57
CA ILE A 485 4.15 -3.27 12.94
C ILE A 485 5.50 -3.04 13.63
N ALA A 486 5.93 -3.94 14.51
CA ALA A 486 7.21 -3.82 15.20
C ALA A 486 8.44 -3.95 14.30
N LEU A 487 8.35 -4.55 13.09
CA LEU A 487 9.50 -4.73 12.18
C LEU A 487 10.05 -3.41 11.63
N ASN A 488 9.22 -2.37 11.52
CA ASN A 488 9.60 -1.11 10.89
C ASN A 488 9.05 0.14 11.60
N THR A 489 8.35 0.03 12.74
CA THR A 489 7.81 1.21 13.44
C THR A 489 8.28 1.33 14.88
N ASP A 490 8.42 2.56 15.33
CA ASP A 490 8.58 2.98 16.72
C ASP A 490 7.30 3.69 17.22
N PRO A 491 7.13 3.92 18.54
CA PRO A 491 5.99 4.70 19.05
C PRO A 491 5.90 6.08 18.38
N GLY A 492 4.68 6.51 18.02
CA GLY A 492 4.40 7.76 17.31
C GLY A 492 4.42 7.67 15.77
N ASP A 493 5.02 6.62 15.20
CA ASP A 493 4.99 6.38 13.76
C ASP A 493 3.57 6.11 13.26
N LEU A 494 3.35 6.43 11.98
CA LEU A 494 2.04 6.32 11.32
C LEU A 494 1.88 4.96 10.61
N VAL A 495 0.86 4.21 11.02
CA VAL A 495 0.43 2.95 10.40
C VAL A 495 -0.84 3.17 9.58
N LEU A 496 -0.88 2.66 8.36
CA LEU A 496 -2.07 2.72 7.50
C LEU A 496 -2.56 1.31 7.18
N ASP A 497 -3.88 1.12 7.28
CA ASP A 497 -4.58 -0.06 6.79
C ASP A 497 -5.81 0.37 6.00
N TYR A 498 -5.79 0.13 4.69
CA TYR A 498 -6.86 0.50 3.77
C TYR A 498 -7.76 -0.68 3.36
N HIS A 499 -7.60 -1.82 4.03
CA HIS A 499 -8.50 -2.97 4.02
C HIS A 499 -8.77 -3.38 5.48
N LEU A 500 -9.25 -2.42 6.26
CA LEU A 500 -9.20 -2.47 7.73
C LEU A 500 -10.05 -3.62 8.33
N GLY A 501 -11.13 -4.00 7.65
CA GLY A 501 -12.03 -5.07 8.07
C GLY A 501 -12.55 -4.86 9.48
N SER A 502 -12.21 -5.78 10.39
CA SER A 502 -12.62 -5.70 11.80
C SER A 502 -11.82 -4.71 12.66
N GLY A 503 -10.84 -3.99 12.10
CA GLY A 503 -10.04 -3.00 12.83
C GLY A 503 -8.86 -3.57 13.63
N THR A 504 -8.37 -4.79 13.32
CA THR A 504 -7.25 -5.40 14.06
C THR A 504 -5.99 -4.56 14.00
N THR A 505 -5.60 -4.06 12.82
CA THR A 505 -4.37 -3.26 12.64
C THR A 505 -4.41 -1.97 13.46
N ALA A 506 -5.52 -1.24 13.39
CA ALA A 506 -5.74 -0.03 14.18
C ALA A 506 -5.72 -0.32 15.69
N ALA A 507 -6.37 -1.39 16.15
CA ALA A 507 -6.37 -1.78 17.56
C ALA A 507 -4.95 -2.08 18.08
N VAL A 508 -4.14 -2.80 17.29
CA VAL A 508 -2.76 -3.14 17.64
C VAL A 508 -1.86 -1.91 17.62
N ALA A 509 -1.95 -1.07 16.58
CA ALA A 509 -1.21 0.18 16.50
C ALA A 509 -1.52 1.09 17.70
N HIS A 510 -2.80 1.22 18.06
CA HIS A 510 -3.25 1.97 19.24
C HIS A 510 -2.60 1.45 20.53
N LYS A 511 -2.74 0.15 20.81
CA LYS A 511 -2.18 -0.50 22.02
C LYS A 511 -0.65 -0.37 22.11
N MET A 512 0.01 -0.30 20.96
CA MET A 512 1.47 -0.12 20.85
C MET A 512 1.89 1.37 20.84
N GLY A 513 0.98 2.33 20.94
CA GLY A 513 1.31 3.75 20.93
C GLY A 513 1.80 4.28 19.57
N ARG A 514 1.33 3.68 18.46
CA ARG A 514 1.52 4.19 17.10
C ARG A 514 0.29 5.02 16.70
N ARG A 515 0.49 5.98 15.79
CA ARG A 515 -0.63 6.65 15.12
C ARG A 515 -1.18 5.72 14.04
N TYR A 516 -2.48 5.82 13.74
CA TYR A 516 -3.06 5.01 12.67
C TYR A 516 -4.09 5.75 11.82
N ILE A 517 -4.15 5.35 10.55
CA ILE A 517 -5.24 5.62 9.63
C ILE A 517 -5.84 4.27 9.21
N GLY A 518 -7.14 4.09 9.44
CA GLY A 518 -7.87 2.91 9.00
C GLY A 518 -8.96 3.30 8.01
N ILE A 519 -9.11 2.54 6.91
CA ILE A 519 -10.14 2.78 5.90
C ILE A 519 -10.99 1.53 5.75
N GLU A 520 -12.32 1.69 5.90
CA GLU A 520 -13.29 0.61 5.74
C GLU A 520 -14.59 1.14 5.12
N GLN A 521 -15.09 0.52 4.07
CA GLN A 521 -16.37 0.91 3.46
C GLN A 521 -17.56 0.15 4.08
N LEU A 522 -17.34 -1.11 4.48
CA LEU A 522 -18.38 -2.03 4.90
C LEU A 522 -18.81 -1.81 6.35
N ASP A 523 -20.10 -1.99 6.63
CA ASP A 523 -20.64 -2.00 7.98
C ASP A 523 -20.93 -3.43 8.48
N TYR A 524 -20.07 -3.92 9.36
CA TYR A 524 -20.17 -5.24 9.99
C TYR A 524 -21.00 -5.22 11.29
N GLY A 525 -21.76 -4.15 11.55
CA GLY A 525 -22.52 -3.93 12.77
C GLY A 525 -21.67 -4.06 14.04
N ARG A 526 -21.87 -5.13 14.83
CA ARG A 526 -21.13 -5.33 16.09
C ARG A 526 -19.64 -5.66 15.89
N ASN A 527 -19.26 -6.03 14.66
CA ASN A 527 -17.90 -6.38 14.29
C ASN A 527 -17.15 -5.20 13.64
N SER A 528 -17.80 -4.05 13.48
CA SER A 528 -17.21 -2.87 12.83
C SER A 528 -16.02 -2.30 13.61
N PRO A 529 -15.04 -1.69 12.91
CA PRO A 529 -13.86 -1.09 13.54
C PRO A 529 -14.18 -0.15 14.69
N LEU A 530 -15.23 0.66 14.55
CA LEU A 530 -15.68 1.61 15.58
C LEU A 530 -15.98 0.92 16.91
N VAL A 531 -16.74 -0.18 16.88
CA VAL A 531 -17.12 -0.93 18.09
C VAL A 531 -15.88 -1.55 18.75
N ARG A 532 -14.95 -2.07 17.95
CA ARG A 532 -13.69 -2.62 18.47
C ARG A 532 -12.83 -1.54 19.10
N LEU A 533 -12.63 -0.40 18.43
CA LEU A 533 -11.73 0.66 18.88
C LEU A 533 -12.26 1.38 20.13
N ARG A 534 -13.58 1.52 20.28
CA ARG A 534 -14.18 1.97 21.55
C ARG A 534 -13.77 1.07 22.72
N LYS A 535 -13.84 -0.26 22.55
CA LYS A 535 -13.36 -1.21 23.59
C LYS A 535 -11.85 -1.08 23.86
N VAL A 536 -11.06 -0.76 22.83
CA VAL A 536 -9.62 -0.52 23.01
C VAL A 536 -9.39 0.71 23.90
N ILE A 537 -10.10 1.80 23.65
CA ILE A 537 -10.08 3.01 24.49
C ILE A 537 -10.53 2.67 25.92
N ASP A 538 -11.55 1.83 26.09
CA ASP A 538 -12.04 1.38 27.41
C ASP A 538 -11.09 0.38 28.12
N GLY A 539 -9.95 0.06 27.51
CA GLY A 539 -8.93 -0.78 28.12
C GLY A 539 -9.11 -2.27 27.87
N ASP A 540 -9.49 -2.66 26.64
CA ASP A 540 -9.54 -4.04 26.16
C ASP A 540 -8.39 -4.90 26.70
N LYS A 541 -8.74 -6.09 27.20
CA LYS A 541 -7.80 -7.06 27.81
C LYS A 541 -7.43 -8.22 26.88
N SER A 542 -8.01 -8.26 25.68
CA SER A 542 -7.76 -9.33 24.71
C SER A 542 -6.48 -9.13 23.89
N GLY A 543 -6.06 -10.18 23.18
CA GLY A 543 -4.93 -10.15 22.26
C GLY A 543 -3.62 -9.72 22.94
N ILE A 544 -2.98 -8.68 22.40
CA ILE A 544 -1.64 -8.25 22.87
C ILE A 544 -1.67 -7.42 24.16
N SER A 545 -2.86 -7.07 24.67
CA SER A 545 -3.01 -6.09 25.76
C SER A 545 -2.18 -6.41 27.00
N LYS A 546 -2.06 -7.69 27.38
CA LYS A 546 -1.21 -8.11 28.51
C LYS A 546 0.27 -7.87 28.22
N GLY A 547 0.74 -8.27 27.03
CA GLY A 547 2.14 -8.18 26.61
C GLY A 547 2.64 -6.72 26.51
N VAL A 548 1.77 -5.80 26.12
CA VAL A 548 2.10 -4.35 26.04
C VAL A 548 1.61 -3.54 27.24
N ALA A 549 1.17 -4.21 28.33
CA ALA A 549 0.66 -3.59 29.54
C ALA A 549 -0.48 -2.56 29.32
N TRP A 550 -1.33 -2.77 28.32
CA TRP A 550 -2.40 -1.83 27.93
C TRP A 550 -3.44 -1.61 29.05
N LYS A 551 -3.74 -0.34 29.33
CA LYS A 551 -4.70 0.07 30.37
C LYS A 551 -5.95 0.76 29.82
N GLY A 552 -5.96 1.14 28.54
CA GLY A 552 -7.00 2.01 27.94
C GLY A 552 -6.52 3.45 27.79
N GLY A 553 -7.38 4.29 27.20
CA GLY A 553 -7.11 5.68 26.88
C GLY A 553 -6.96 5.95 25.38
N GLY A 554 -6.46 7.14 25.05
CA GLY A 554 -6.33 7.60 23.67
C GLY A 554 -7.65 8.05 23.04
N SER A 555 -7.58 8.36 21.76
CA SER A 555 -8.71 8.81 20.95
C SER A 555 -8.53 8.45 19.48
N PHE A 556 -9.62 8.54 18.72
CA PHE A 556 -9.57 8.59 17.26
C PHE A 556 -10.69 9.47 16.72
N VAL A 557 -10.47 10.05 15.55
CA VAL A 557 -11.49 10.76 14.79
C VAL A 557 -12.05 9.83 13.73
N TYR A 558 -13.37 9.81 13.61
CA TYR A 558 -14.10 9.12 12.56
C TYR A 558 -14.64 10.14 11.58
N VAL A 559 -14.54 9.83 10.29
CA VAL A 559 -15.16 10.60 9.21
C VAL A 559 -15.71 9.64 8.16
N GLU A 560 -16.61 10.14 7.33
CA GLU A 560 -17.13 9.45 6.16
C GLU A 560 -16.79 10.27 4.91
N LEU A 561 -16.62 9.63 3.75
CA LEU A 561 -16.63 10.38 2.50
C LEU A 561 -18.02 11.00 2.30
N ALA A 562 -18.06 12.30 2.01
CA ALA A 562 -19.29 13.01 1.70
C ALA A 562 -19.93 12.44 0.42
N LYS A 563 -21.01 11.68 0.60
CA LYS A 563 -21.73 11.04 -0.52
C LYS A 563 -22.50 12.10 -1.32
N GLN A 564 -22.54 11.90 -2.63
CA GLN A 564 -23.39 12.63 -3.57
C GLN A 564 -24.16 11.62 -4.43
N GLY A 565 -23.64 11.25 -5.60
CA GLY A 565 -24.22 10.18 -6.43
C GLY A 565 -24.16 8.79 -5.81
N GLU A 566 -23.26 8.55 -4.85
CA GLU A 566 -23.17 7.25 -4.15
C GLU A 566 -24.47 6.90 -3.41
N GLN A 567 -25.19 7.89 -2.91
CA GLN A 567 -26.49 7.65 -2.29
C GLN A 567 -27.48 7.06 -3.29
N LEU A 568 -27.50 7.57 -4.52
CA LEU A 568 -28.35 7.06 -5.60
C LEU A 568 -27.94 5.64 -6.01
N MET A 569 -26.65 5.32 -5.98
CA MET A 569 -26.17 3.96 -6.22
C MET A 569 -26.66 2.98 -5.14
N SER A 570 -26.59 3.36 -3.85
CA SER A 570 -27.15 2.56 -2.76
C SER A 570 -28.67 2.40 -2.88
N GLU A 571 -29.40 3.48 -3.18
CA GLU A 571 -30.86 3.43 -3.39
C GLU A 571 -31.24 2.53 -4.57
N LEU A 572 -30.50 2.63 -5.68
CA LEU A 572 -30.67 1.76 -6.84
C LEU A 572 -30.44 0.30 -6.49
N GLN A 573 -29.43 0.03 -5.66
CA GLN A 573 -29.09 -1.31 -5.23
C GLN A 573 -30.17 -1.91 -4.32
N ASP A 574 -30.69 -1.13 -3.38
CA ASP A 574 -31.78 -1.51 -2.49
C ASP A 574 -33.15 -1.56 -3.18
N ALA A 575 -33.27 -0.97 -4.38
CA ALA A 575 -34.49 -1.01 -5.17
C ALA A 575 -34.92 -2.45 -5.48
N THR A 576 -36.21 -2.72 -5.26
CA THR A 576 -36.89 -4.02 -5.47
C THR A 576 -37.98 -3.93 -6.53
N THR A 577 -38.32 -2.72 -6.97
CA THR A 577 -39.38 -2.43 -7.96
C THR A 577 -38.87 -1.53 -9.08
N THR A 578 -39.52 -1.61 -10.24
CA THR A 578 -39.17 -0.76 -11.40
C THR A 578 -39.41 0.73 -11.13
N ASP A 579 -40.39 1.06 -10.28
CA ASP A 579 -40.73 2.44 -9.95
C ASP A 579 -39.63 3.07 -9.08
N GLU A 580 -39.05 2.31 -8.15
CA GLU A 580 -37.88 2.74 -7.38
C GLU A 580 -36.67 2.98 -8.29
N VAL A 581 -36.43 2.11 -9.28
CA VAL A 581 -35.35 2.29 -10.27
C VAL A 581 -35.57 3.56 -11.10
N GLN A 582 -36.81 3.82 -11.52
CA GLN A 582 -37.16 5.03 -12.25
C GLN A 582 -36.97 6.28 -11.38
N ALA A 583 -37.38 6.23 -10.11
CA ALA A 583 -37.19 7.34 -9.18
C ALA A 583 -35.71 7.70 -8.99
N VAL A 584 -34.80 6.71 -8.99
CA VAL A 584 -33.36 6.98 -8.97
C VAL A 584 -32.90 7.69 -10.24
N LEU A 585 -33.36 7.24 -11.42
CA LEU A 585 -33.01 7.87 -12.69
C LEU A 585 -33.51 9.32 -12.75
N ASP A 586 -34.74 9.57 -12.29
CA ASP A 586 -35.34 10.90 -12.26
C ASP A 586 -34.54 11.82 -11.33
N GLN A 587 -34.22 11.36 -10.12
CA GLN A 587 -33.36 12.11 -9.18
C GLN A 587 -31.97 12.39 -9.75
N ALA A 588 -31.34 11.40 -10.40
CA ALA A 588 -30.04 11.58 -11.04
C ALA A 588 -30.10 12.63 -12.16
N THR A 589 -31.20 12.67 -12.91
CA THR A 589 -31.45 13.65 -13.97
C THR A 589 -31.65 15.05 -13.39
N GLU A 590 -32.55 15.20 -12.42
CA GLU A 590 -32.88 16.49 -11.78
C GLU A 590 -31.66 17.12 -11.09
N ARG A 591 -30.83 16.29 -10.46
CA ARG A 591 -29.61 16.73 -9.74
C ARG A 591 -28.39 16.92 -10.65
N GLY A 592 -28.50 16.66 -11.96
CA GLY A 592 -27.38 16.76 -12.89
C GLY A 592 -26.23 15.79 -12.56
N LEU A 593 -26.58 14.58 -12.13
CA LEU A 593 -25.67 13.49 -11.76
C LEU A 593 -25.56 12.41 -12.83
N LEU A 594 -26.16 12.63 -14.02
CA LEU A 594 -25.93 11.79 -15.19
C LEU A 594 -24.61 12.16 -15.86
N ARG A 595 -24.04 11.20 -16.61
CA ARG A 595 -22.83 11.46 -17.40
C ARG A 595 -23.05 12.63 -18.37
N PRO A 596 -22.03 13.49 -18.59
CA PRO A 596 -22.14 14.61 -19.53
C PRO A 596 -22.51 14.20 -20.96
N SER A 597 -22.17 12.98 -21.37
CA SER A 597 -22.50 12.43 -22.69
C SER A 597 -23.97 12.05 -22.87
N VAL A 598 -24.76 12.03 -21.78
CA VAL A 598 -26.18 11.66 -21.81
C VAL A 598 -27.01 12.93 -21.93
N LEU A 599 -27.60 13.15 -23.10
CA LEU A 599 -28.44 14.32 -23.33
C LEU A 599 -29.88 14.05 -22.85
N PRO A 600 -30.53 14.99 -22.13
CA PRO A 600 -31.91 14.82 -21.65
C PRO A 600 -32.91 14.48 -22.77
N ASP A 601 -32.75 15.07 -23.95
CA ASP A 601 -33.62 14.81 -25.11
C ASP A 601 -33.45 13.38 -25.64
N GLU A 602 -32.23 12.83 -25.62
CA GLU A 602 -31.94 11.46 -26.04
C GLU A 602 -32.46 10.44 -25.01
N LEU A 603 -32.34 10.77 -23.72
CA LEU A 603 -32.89 9.98 -22.62
C LEU A 603 -34.43 9.88 -22.75
N ALA A 604 -35.09 11.02 -22.99
CA ALA A 604 -36.53 11.10 -23.19
C ALA A 604 -37.00 10.33 -24.44
N ALA A 605 -36.25 10.44 -25.55
CA ALA A 605 -36.55 9.71 -26.78
C ALA A 605 -36.41 8.19 -26.64
N SER A 606 -35.58 7.72 -25.69
CA SER A 606 -35.33 6.30 -25.43
C SER A 606 -36.19 5.71 -24.32
N ALA A 607 -37.11 6.48 -23.73
CA ALA A 607 -37.90 6.07 -22.56
C ALA A 607 -38.74 4.81 -22.81
N SER A 608 -39.30 4.64 -24.01
CA SER A 608 -40.04 3.43 -24.39
C SER A 608 -39.15 2.19 -24.39
N ASN A 609 -37.92 2.31 -24.90
CA ASN A 609 -36.96 1.21 -24.96
C ASN A 609 -36.49 0.82 -23.55
N PHE A 610 -36.29 1.81 -22.67
CA PHE A 610 -35.95 1.56 -21.27
C PHE A 610 -37.09 0.84 -20.52
N ALA A 611 -38.35 1.19 -20.81
CA ALA A 611 -39.52 0.54 -20.24
C ALA A 611 -39.74 -0.91 -20.74
N GLU A 612 -39.04 -1.36 -21.77
CA GLU A 612 -39.06 -2.75 -22.26
C GLU A 612 -37.97 -3.63 -21.62
N LEU A 613 -36.96 -3.02 -20.97
CA LEU A 613 -35.88 -3.76 -20.32
C LEU A 613 -36.37 -4.58 -19.12
N SER A 614 -35.66 -5.69 -18.86
CA SER A 614 -35.84 -6.47 -17.64
C SER A 614 -35.48 -5.64 -16.39
N PHE A 615 -35.93 -6.07 -15.22
CA PHE A 615 -35.64 -5.37 -13.96
C PHE A 615 -34.12 -5.20 -13.72
N ASP A 616 -33.35 -6.27 -13.91
CA ASP A 616 -31.90 -6.27 -13.72
C ASP A 616 -31.18 -5.41 -14.78
N ASP A 617 -31.66 -5.43 -16.03
CA ASP A 617 -31.11 -4.59 -17.09
C ASP A 617 -31.40 -3.10 -16.85
N ARG A 618 -32.56 -2.75 -16.28
CA ARG A 618 -32.86 -1.37 -15.89
C ARG A 618 -31.92 -0.89 -14.79
N LYS A 619 -31.71 -1.69 -13.74
CA LYS A 619 -30.74 -1.37 -12.67
C LYS A 619 -29.35 -1.16 -13.24
N THR A 620 -28.90 -2.06 -14.12
CA THR A 620 -27.59 -1.95 -14.77
C THR A 620 -27.49 -0.69 -15.62
N THR A 621 -28.51 -0.40 -16.42
CA THR A 621 -28.55 0.79 -17.28
C THR A 621 -28.52 2.08 -16.46
N VAL A 622 -29.32 2.21 -15.39
CA VAL A 622 -29.30 3.41 -14.54
C VAL A 622 -27.95 3.58 -13.84
N ALA A 623 -27.36 2.49 -13.33
CA ALA A 623 -26.03 2.50 -12.76
C ALA A 623 -24.96 2.92 -13.78
N GLU A 624 -25.15 2.56 -15.05
CA GLU A 624 -24.31 3.03 -16.14
C GLU A 624 -24.51 4.54 -16.36
N LEU A 625 -25.72 5.06 -16.38
CA LEU A 625 -26.00 6.47 -16.67
C LEU A 625 -25.51 7.44 -15.60
N ILE A 626 -25.42 7.02 -14.33
CA ILE A 626 -24.89 7.86 -13.23
C ILE A 626 -23.40 8.18 -13.47
N ASP A 627 -23.05 9.47 -13.33
CA ASP A 627 -21.68 9.97 -13.42
C ASP A 627 -20.87 9.55 -12.19
N LYS A 628 -19.92 8.65 -12.43
CA LYS A 628 -19.10 8.10 -11.36
C LYS A 628 -18.10 9.10 -10.78
N ASN A 629 -17.79 10.17 -11.50
CA ASN A 629 -16.94 11.25 -11.01
C ASN A 629 -17.65 12.12 -9.95
N ARG A 630 -18.97 11.97 -9.82
CA ARG A 630 -19.83 12.72 -8.89
C ARG A 630 -20.47 11.82 -7.83
N LEU A 631 -19.91 10.63 -7.58
CA LEU A 631 -20.38 9.76 -6.49
C LEU A 631 -20.10 10.36 -5.12
N TYR A 632 -19.02 11.11 -5.00
CA TYR A 632 -18.59 11.77 -3.78
C TYR A 632 -18.27 13.23 -4.06
N VAL A 633 -18.55 14.09 -3.09
CA VAL A 633 -18.28 15.53 -3.18
C VAL A 633 -16.78 15.77 -3.23
N ASN A 634 -16.30 16.57 -4.18
CA ASN A 634 -14.91 17.02 -4.21
C ASN A 634 -14.67 18.08 -3.13
N ALA A 635 -13.50 18.07 -2.52
CA ALA A 635 -13.12 19.04 -1.49
C ALA A 635 -13.15 20.49 -2.02
N SER A 636 -12.90 20.70 -3.32
CA SER A 636 -12.99 22.01 -3.97
C SER A 636 -14.41 22.55 -4.11
N GLU A 637 -15.41 21.69 -4.00
CA GLU A 637 -16.83 22.00 -4.18
C GLU A 637 -17.57 22.03 -2.82
N VAL A 638 -16.86 21.84 -1.70
CA VAL A 638 -17.46 21.65 -0.37
C VAL A 638 -18.30 22.84 0.12
N GLU A 639 -18.08 24.05 -0.42
CA GLU A 639 -18.85 25.26 -0.06
C GLU A 639 -20.14 25.42 -0.86
N ASP A 640 -20.40 24.55 -1.84
CA ASP A 640 -21.61 24.61 -2.65
C ASP A 640 -22.83 24.23 -1.80
N ALA A 641 -23.73 25.21 -1.62
CA ALA A 641 -24.93 25.07 -0.81
C ALA A 641 -25.88 24.00 -1.35
N ASP A 642 -25.83 23.70 -2.65
CA ASP A 642 -26.70 22.72 -3.31
C ASP A 642 -26.28 21.27 -2.98
N LEU A 643 -25.11 21.06 -2.35
CA LEU A 643 -24.60 19.74 -1.96
C LEU A 643 -25.10 19.26 -0.59
N GLY A 644 -25.76 20.13 0.20
CA GLY A 644 -26.42 19.73 1.44
C GLY A 644 -25.50 19.34 2.60
N LEU A 645 -24.23 19.74 2.57
CA LEU A 645 -23.29 19.51 3.67
C LEU A 645 -23.56 20.44 4.86
N SER A 646 -23.35 19.94 6.08
CA SER A 646 -23.47 20.77 7.29
C SER A 646 -22.29 21.74 7.41
N GLU A 647 -22.49 22.89 8.07
CA GLU A 647 -21.42 23.87 8.32
C GLU A 647 -20.20 23.22 9.00
N ALA A 648 -20.43 22.29 9.92
CA ALA A 648 -19.37 21.53 10.58
C ALA A 648 -18.58 20.62 9.62
N ASP A 649 -19.24 19.97 8.65
CA ASP A 649 -18.56 19.13 7.65
C ASP A 649 -17.73 19.97 6.67
N VAL A 650 -18.24 21.15 6.31
CA VAL A 650 -17.53 22.15 5.48
C VAL A 650 -16.27 22.64 6.20
N GLU A 651 -16.41 23.06 7.47
CA GLU A 651 -15.28 23.50 8.28
C GLU A 651 -14.24 22.40 8.47
N PHE A 652 -14.68 21.19 8.84
CA PHE A 652 -13.79 20.05 9.00
C PHE A 652 -13.00 19.74 7.73
N THR A 653 -13.68 19.67 6.58
CA THR A 653 -13.04 19.40 5.30
C THR A 653 -11.99 20.46 4.97
N LYS A 654 -12.32 21.75 5.13
CA LYS A 654 -11.35 22.83 4.92
C LYS A 654 -10.17 22.71 5.86
N PHE A 655 -10.41 22.47 7.15
CA PHE A 655 -9.35 22.31 8.14
C PHE A 655 -8.45 21.11 7.81
N PHE A 656 -9.04 20.01 7.33
CA PHE A 656 -8.29 18.82 6.95
C PHE A 656 -7.30 19.09 5.79
N TYR A 657 -7.68 19.90 4.81
CA TYR A 657 -6.83 20.20 3.65
C TYR A 657 -5.99 21.47 3.77
N GLN A 658 -6.24 22.32 4.77
CA GLN A 658 -5.35 23.43 5.07
C GLN A 658 -3.99 22.88 5.52
N LYS A 659 -2.99 22.99 4.63
CA LYS A 659 -1.59 22.74 5.00
C LYS A 659 -1.25 23.71 6.13
N GLY A 660 -0.94 23.16 7.31
CA GLY A 660 -0.60 23.93 8.50
C GLY A 660 0.37 25.06 8.13
N LYS A 661 -0.03 26.30 8.40
CA LYS A 661 0.87 27.44 8.36
C LYS A 661 1.84 27.38 9.52
#